data_AF-A0A221SY14-F1
#
_entry.id   AF-A0A221SY14-F1
#
_cell.length_a   1.000
_cell.length_b   1.000
_cell.length_c   1.000
_cell.angle_alpha   90.00
_cell.angle_beta   90.00
_cell.angle_gamma   90.00
#
_symmetry.space_group_name_H-M   'P 1'
#
loop_
_entity.id
_entity.type
_entity.pdbx_description
1 polymer ?
#
loop_
_entity_poly.entity_id
_entity_poly.type
_entity_poly.pdbx_seq_one_letter_code
_entity_poly.pdbx_strand_id
1 'polypeptide(L)'
;MKHCFAVLTAALTLGLGAQAATLVGYAEMAADTFSTGPATGAWANGLRGPARFPAPPVQGFSGVQFGPGGTYWFLSDNGFGAKNNSADYALRLYSVALTAKKAAAEKGAVKVGNFISLRDPDGRVPFPIVNEGTRERLLTGADFDPEGFAFAPDGTLWVGDEFGPYLLHFSADGRLLEAPIGTPNLPGLPTLKGQTPLVIGHRGSSGTRPEHTLEAYRVAIEAGADFIEPDLVVTKDGVLVARHEPVIAVLDQAGKVVEATADVATRPEFRARVRTKALDGVQVTGYFAEDFTLAELKTLRAVERLPALRGKAFDGRFEIPTLAEVIALVRDAEANTGRKVGIYPETKHPTYMQKVAGHDISRLLIDTLVREKFTDPARVFIQSFEVGNLKALKATVMPAAGVNLPLVQLVSSADEAPYDWTAAGDARRYDALTTDAGLKDIATYASGVGAYKRWIIDAQGRTTDFVPRAHSAGLLVHTWTMRNEPTYLLPGYANDPEAELRQALWAGVDGFFTDFPATGARVAAQYTTPDLRSPQHPAFALGGSSAAANLPASGGFEGLNVTPDGKAVYALLEKTVTGDPAGQLRLMRYDLGARTWTLAGRYALEQGGEAIGDLTPVNGTQWLVIERDNKQGAEAAFKRLYLLDTAVKNADGTLKKTLVADLLAIRDPQNLGGTAVNGVMRFPYVTIENVLVLDASTVLVVNDNNFPATGGRGAAVQDRTEFLWLKLDAPLTLAPGVGRR
;
A
#
# COMPACT_ATOMS: atom_id res chain seq x y z
N MET A 1 -53.15 -34.86 3.27
CA MET A 1 -52.92 -34.69 4.72
C MET A 1 -51.48 -35.11 5.01
N LYS A 2 -50.52 -34.18 4.88
CA LYS A 2 -49.90 -33.41 5.98
C LYS A 2 -49.14 -34.32 6.97
N HIS A 3 -47.85 -34.54 6.73
CA HIS A 3 -46.88 -34.76 7.81
C HIS A 3 -45.69 -33.84 7.53
N CYS A 4 -45.71 -32.72 8.26
CA CYS A 4 -44.73 -31.65 8.26
C CYS A 4 -43.60 -32.09 9.19
N PHE A 5 -42.39 -32.31 8.65
CA PHE A 5 -41.19 -32.45 9.47
C PHE A 5 -40.75 -31.04 9.87
N ALA A 6 -41.06 -30.66 11.12
CA ALA A 6 -40.50 -29.48 11.75
C ALA A 6 -39.01 -29.76 12.04
N VAL A 7 -38.13 -29.13 11.27
CA VAL A 7 -36.71 -29.02 11.60
C VAL A 7 -36.59 -28.00 12.73
N LEU A 8 -36.27 -28.50 13.93
CA LEU A 8 -36.00 -27.70 15.10
C LEU A 8 -34.60 -27.08 14.95
N THR A 9 -34.52 -25.89 14.35
CA THR A 9 -33.29 -25.09 14.38
C THR A 9 -33.13 -24.50 15.78
N ALA A 10 -32.35 -25.15 16.62
CA ALA A 10 -31.88 -24.55 17.87
C ALA A 10 -30.90 -23.42 17.52
N ALA A 11 -31.41 -22.19 17.48
CA ALA A 11 -30.59 -20.99 17.46
C ALA A 11 -29.86 -20.90 18.82
N LEU A 12 -28.56 -21.22 18.82
CA LEU A 12 -27.68 -20.89 19.92
C LEU A 12 -27.40 -19.38 19.86
N THR A 13 -28.32 -18.57 20.40
CA THR A 13 -28.07 -17.15 20.68
C THR A 13 -27.16 -17.04 21.89
N LEU A 14 -25.85 -17.12 21.67
CA LEU A 14 -24.88 -16.56 22.60
C LEU A 14 -25.00 -15.04 22.54
N GLY A 15 -25.92 -14.50 23.32
CA GLY A 15 -25.99 -13.07 23.60
C GLY A 15 -24.77 -12.63 24.39
N LEU A 16 -23.69 -12.27 23.69
CA LEU A 16 -22.77 -11.26 24.20
C LEU A 16 -23.60 -9.98 24.28
N GLY A 17 -24.08 -9.63 25.48
CA GLY A 17 -24.74 -8.35 25.69
C GLY A 17 -23.82 -7.24 25.18
N ALA A 18 -24.30 -6.43 24.23
CA ALA A 18 -23.54 -5.31 23.71
C ALA A 18 -23.08 -4.43 24.89
N GLN A 19 -21.78 -4.12 24.96
CA GLN A 19 -21.28 -3.12 25.92
C GLN A 19 -21.98 -1.80 25.62
N ALA A 20 -22.69 -1.28 26.62
CA ALA A 20 -23.53 -0.10 26.47
C ALA A 20 -23.00 1.04 27.33
N ALA A 21 -23.29 2.26 26.91
CA ALA A 21 -23.00 3.46 27.68
C ALA A 21 -24.30 4.07 28.17
N THR A 22 -24.24 4.80 29.29
CA THR A 22 -25.39 5.54 29.83
C THR A 22 -25.19 7.03 29.64
N LEU A 23 -26.17 7.70 29.04
CA LEU A 23 -26.19 9.14 28.94
C LEU A 23 -26.41 9.74 30.34
N VAL A 24 -25.42 10.50 30.83
CA VAL A 24 -25.45 11.14 32.16
C VAL A 24 -25.41 12.68 32.08
N GLY A 25 -25.33 13.21 30.86
CA GLY A 25 -25.36 14.63 30.61
C GLY A 25 -25.58 14.91 29.12
N TYR A 26 -26.26 16.01 28.82
CA TYR A 26 -26.54 16.41 27.44
C TYR A 26 -26.53 17.94 27.29
N ALA A 27 -26.05 18.42 26.15
CA ALA A 27 -26.22 19.81 25.72
C ALA A 27 -26.27 19.86 24.18
N GLU A 28 -26.79 20.95 23.63
CA GLU A 28 -26.88 21.17 22.18
C GLU A 28 -26.57 22.62 21.85
N MET A 29 -25.93 22.83 20.70
CA MET A 29 -25.70 24.15 20.09
C MET A 29 -26.59 24.29 18.86
N ALA A 30 -27.14 25.48 18.62
CA ALA A 30 -27.94 25.74 17.44
C ALA A 30 -27.10 25.52 16.16
N ALA A 31 -27.74 25.00 15.12
CA ALA A 31 -27.09 24.64 13.87
C ALA A 31 -26.40 25.84 13.21
N ASP A 32 -26.98 27.03 13.37
CA ASP A 32 -26.59 28.32 12.81
C ASP A 32 -25.93 29.23 13.86
N THR A 33 -25.02 28.68 14.65
CA THR A 33 -24.24 29.48 15.60
C THR A 33 -23.06 30.13 14.90
N PHE A 34 -22.98 31.46 14.91
CA PHE A 34 -21.93 32.23 14.28
C PHE A 34 -21.00 32.91 15.30
N SER A 35 -19.76 33.17 14.89
CA SER A 35 -18.78 33.95 15.64
C SER A 35 -18.53 35.30 14.97
N THR A 36 -17.74 36.17 15.61
CA THR A 36 -17.39 37.46 15.02
C THR A 36 -16.44 37.30 13.82
N GLY A 37 -16.73 38.06 12.75
CA GLY A 37 -15.94 38.06 11.52
C GLY A 37 -16.74 38.56 10.31
N PRO A 38 -16.12 38.59 9.12
CA PRO A 38 -16.80 38.97 7.89
C PRO A 38 -17.81 37.92 7.43
N ALA A 39 -18.73 38.32 6.57
CA ALA A 39 -19.60 37.39 5.84
C ALA A 39 -18.77 36.37 5.04
N THR A 40 -19.26 35.12 4.96
CA THR A 40 -18.53 33.97 4.39
C THR A 40 -19.46 33.05 3.59
N GLY A 41 -18.90 31.99 2.98
CA GLY A 41 -19.60 31.04 2.13
C GLY A 41 -19.87 31.60 0.74
N ALA A 42 -19.03 32.51 0.25
CA ALA A 42 -19.16 33.11 -1.08
C ALA A 42 -18.72 32.16 -2.20
N TRP A 43 -17.98 31.09 -1.89
CA TRP A 43 -17.45 30.18 -2.90
C TRP A 43 -18.37 28.97 -3.11
N ALA A 44 -18.55 28.59 -4.38
CA ALA A 44 -19.21 27.36 -4.79
C ALA A 44 -18.55 26.82 -6.06
N ASN A 45 -18.08 25.57 -6.03
CA ASN A 45 -17.38 24.93 -7.15
C ASN A 45 -16.20 25.75 -7.69
N GLY A 46 -15.45 26.42 -6.80
CA GLY A 46 -14.30 27.27 -7.16
C GLY A 46 -14.66 28.63 -7.74
N LEU A 47 -15.94 29.01 -7.80
CA LEU A 47 -16.39 30.32 -8.26
C LEU A 47 -16.86 31.16 -7.08
N ARG A 48 -16.49 32.44 -7.08
CA ARG A 48 -16.89 33.41 -6.04
C ARG A 48 -18.17 34.15 -6.43
N GLY A 49 -19.16 34.08 -5.56
CA GLY A 49 -20.45 34.78 -5.63
C GLY A 49 -20.70 35.65 -4.39
N PRO A 50 -21.96 35.99 -4.09
CA PRO A 50 -22.32 36.65 -2.84
C PRO A 50 -22.15 35.69 -1.66
N ALA A 51 -21.75 36.22 -0.50
CA ALA A 51 -21.66 35.45 0.74
C ALA A 51 -23.02 34.89 1.14
N ARG A 52 -23.06 33.59 1.49
CA ARG A 52 -24.27 32.89 1.94
C ARG A 52 -24.58 33.15 3.42
N PHE A 53 -23.57 33.46 4.22
CA PHE A 53 -23.69 33.59 5.67
C PHE A 53 -23.24 34.96 6.14
N PRO A 54 -23.93 35.54 7.14
CA PRO A 54 -23.66 36.89 7.60
C PRO A 54 -22.34 37.02 8.38
N ALA A 55 -21.82 35.91 8.91
CA ALA A 55 -20.60 35.84 9.70
C ALA A 55 -20.02 34.40 9.68
N PRO A 56 -18.80 34.15 10.19
CA PRO A 56 -18.20 32.83 10.19
C PRO A 56 -18.96 31.84 11.09
N PRO A 57 -19.31 30.64 10.59
CA PRO A 57 -19.92 29.59 11.41
C PRO A 57 -18.93 29.10 12.48
N VAL A 58 -19.48 28.59 13.59
CA VAL A 58 -18.71 27.97 14.69
C VAL A 58 -18.57 26.46 14.50
N GLN A 59 -19.43 25.86 13.68
CA GLN A 59 -19.53 24.43 13.40
C GLN A 59 -18.30 23.88 12.65
N GLY A 60 -18.27 22.58 12.37
CA GLY A 60 -17.13 21.89 11.76
C GLY A 60 -16.23 21.23 12.80
N PHE A 61 -16.76 20.77 13.93
CA PHE A 61 -15.93 20.32 15.05
C PHE A 61 -15.18 19.00 14.75
N SER A 62 -13.91 19.10 14.36
CA SER A 62 -13.02 17.98 14.02
C SER A 62 -12.05 17.58 15.14
N GLY A 63 -12.31 18.02 16.37
CA GLY A 63 -11.47 17.67 17.51
C GLY A 63 -11.77 18.49 18.74
N VAL A 64 -11.43 17.94 19.90
CA VAL A 64 -11.73 18.54 21.20
C VAL A 64 -10.60 18.37 22.21
N GLN A 65 -10.30 19.43 22.96
CA GLN A 65 -9.37 19.40 24.10
C GLN A 65 -9.91 20.19 25.29
N PHE A 66 -9.35 19.93 26.48
CA PHE A 66 -9.64 20.77 27.64
C PHE A 66 -9.13 22.21 27.43
N GLY A 67 -9.96 23.17 27.82
CA GLY A 67 -9.64 24.60 27.83
C GLY A 67 -9.54 25.16 29.26
N PRO A 68 -8.96 26.36 29.41
CA PRO A 68 -8.80 26.99 30.70
C PRO A 68 -10.15 27.32 31.36
N GLY A 69 -10.19 27.30 32.70
CA GLY A 69 -11.39 27.70 33.44
C GLY A 69 -12.60 26.76 33.25
N GLY A 70 -12.35 25.50 32.88
CA GLY A 70 -13.40 24.50 32.67
C GLY A 70 -14.13 24.61 31.33
N THR A 71 -13.55 25.31 30.35
CA THR A 71 -14.01 25.31 28.96
C THR A 71 -13.41 24.13 28.18
N TYR A 72 -13.78 24.04 26.91
CA TYR A 72 -13.25 23.10 25.94
C TYR A 72 -12.81 23.88 24.70
N TRP A 73 -11.71 23.47 24.07
CA TRP A 73 -11.33 23.95 22.75
C TRP A 73 -11.88 22.98 21.70
N PHE A 74 -12.51 23.51 20.67
CA PHE A 74 -12.95 22.74 19.50
C PHE A 74 -12.30 23.28 18.24
N LEU A 75 -11.69 22.42 17.45
CA LEU A 75 -11.09 22.75 16.15
C LEU A 75 -12.18 22.72 15.07
N SER A 76 -12.16 23.69 14.15
CA SER A 76 -12.96 23.62 12.92
C SER A 76 -12.22 22.85 11.81
N ASP A 77 -12.92 21.99 11.10
CA ASP A 77 -12.54 21.31 9.84
C ASP A 77 -12.46 22.29 8.65
N ASN A 78 -12.44 21.77 7.40
CA ASN A 78 -12.49 22.62 6.21
C ASN A 78 -13.79 23.45 6.09
N GLY A 79 -14.83 23.17 6.88
CA GLY A 79 -16.01 23.99 7.00
C GLY A 79 -17.18 23.60 6.11
N PHE A 80 -17.18 24.02 4.84
CA PHE A 80 -18.35 23.87 3.96
C PHE A 80 -18.39 22.52 3.21
N GLY A 81 -17.61 21.54 3.67
CA GLY A 81 -17.61 20.15 3.20
C GLY A 81 -16.79 19.88 1.94
N ALA A 82 -16.12 20.89 1.36
CA ALA A 82 -15.21 20.66 0.23
C ALA A 82 -14.16 21.78 0.07
N LYS A 83 -12.95 21.39 -0.34
CA LYS A 83 -11.86 22.33 -0.67
C LYS A 83 -12.29 23.50 -1.58
N ASN A 84 -13.13 23.24 -2.57
CA ASN A 84 -13.49 24.22 -3.60
C ASN A 84 -14.59 25.21 -3.20
N ASN A 85 -15.20 25.06 -2.02
CA ASN A 85 -16.21 25.99 -1.50
C ASN A 85 -15.77 26.65 -0.17
N SER A 86 -14.62 26.26 0.38
CA SER A 86 -14.11 26.69 1.68
C SER A 86 -13.03 27.79 1.64
N ALA A 87 -12.85 28.46 0.50
CA ALA A 87 -11.81 29.50 0.35
C ALA A 87 -12.03 30.76 1.21
N ASP A 88 -13.22 30.97 1.77
CA ASP A 88 -13.49 32.03 2.75
C ASP A 88 -13.92 31.51 4.12
N TYR A 89 -13.73 30.21 4.38
CA TYR A 89 -13.92 29.60 5.69
C TYR A 89 -12.62 29.71 6.50
N ALA A 90 -12.60 30.51 7.56
CA ALA A 90 -11.40 30.72 8.37
C ALA A 90 -11.22 29.59 9.40
N LEU A 91 -10.07 28.92 9.37
CA LEU A 91 -9.76 27.82 10.30
C LEU A 91 -9.49 28.36 11.71
N ARG A 92 -10.21 27.83 12.70
CA ARG A 92 -10.22 28.35 14.08
C ARG A 92 -10.29 27.25 15.12
N LEU A 93 -9.79 27.55 16.32
CA LEU A 93 -10.16 26.85 17.55
C LEU A 93 -11.14 27.73 18.34
N TYR A 94 -12.29 27.19 18.70
CA TYR A 94 -13.32 27.88 19.49
C TYR A 94 -13.29 27.41 20.94
N SER A 95 -13.22 28.36 21.89
CA SER A 95 -13.42 28.06 23.30
C SER A 95 -14.90 27.96 23.59
N VAL A 96 -15.35 26.84 24.14
CA VAL A 96 -16.76 26.55 24.41
C VAL A 96 -16.94 26.16 25.87
N ALA A 97 -17.81 26.88 26.58
CA ALA A 97 -18.23 26.49 27.92
C ALA A 97 -19.48 25.61 27.82
N LEU A 98 -19.40 24.42 28.42
CA LEU A 98 -20.45 23.41 28.38
C LEU A 98 -21.07 23.20 29.77
N THR A 99 -22.39 23.30 29.83
CA THR A 99 -23.18 22.93 31.01
C THR A 99 -24.13 21.81 30.63
N ALA A 100 -23.87 20.61 31.13
CA ALA A 100 -24.73 19.46 30.89
C ALA A 100 -26.04 19.59 31.67
N LYS A 101 -27.18 19.30 31.03
CA LYS A 101 -28.40 18.96 31.77
C LYS A 101 -28.29 17.56 32.34
N LYS A 102 -28.77 17.36 33.56
CA LYS A 102 -28.74 16.08 34.29
C LYS A 102 -30.14 15.52 34.58
N ALA A 103 -31.18 16.24 34.19
CA ALA A 103 -32.57 15.79 34.23
C ALA A 103 -33.34 16.32 33.01
N ALA A 104 -34.41 15.63 32.60
CA ALA A 104 -35.21 16.02 31.43
C ALA A 104 -35.80 17.43 31.51
N ALA A 105 -36.11 17.90 32.73
CA ALA A 105 -36.67 19.22 32.98
C ALA A 105 -35.62 20.36 32.94
N GLU A 106 -34.33 20.02 33.00
CA GLU A 106 -33.23 20.98 32.92
C GLU A 106 -32.88 21.30 31.46
N LYS A 107 -32.27 22.46 31.23
CA LYS A 107 -31.70 22.82 29.92
C LYS A 107 -30.18 22.77 30.01
N GLY A 108 -29.56 22.10 29.04
CA GLY A 108 -28.13 22.20 28.84
C GLY A 108 -27.82 23.58 28.26
N ALA A 109 -26.59 24.04 28.43
CA ALA A 109 -26.15 25.31 27.87
C ALA A 109 -24.80 25.15 27.18
N VAL A 110 -24.70 25.74 25.99
CA VAL A 110 -23.46 25.86 25.22
C VAL A 110 -23.21 27.34 25.03
N LYS A 111 -22.05 27.82 25.50
CA LYS A 111 -21.63 29.21 25.32
C LYS A 111 -20.31 29.25 24.57
N VAL A 112 -20.37 29.73 23.33
CA VAL A 112 -19.19 30.02 22.52
C VAL A 112 -18.50 31.27 23.08
N GLY A 113 -17.21 31.14 23.35
CA GLY A 113 -16.34 32.19 23.85
C GLY A 113 -15.44 32.75 22.74
N ASN A 114 -14.17 32.96 23.08
CA ASN A 114 -13.17 33.46 22.14
C ASN A 114 -12.71 32.36 21.18
N PHE A 115 -11.98 32.77 20.14
CA PHE A 115 -11.34 31.85 19.19
C PHE A 115 -9.87 32.18 18.96
N ILE A 116 -9.14 31.18 18.47
CA ILE A 116 -7.77 31.29 17.95
C ILE A 116 -7.86 31.08 16.43
N SER A 117 -7.35 32.00 15.63
CA SER A 117 -7.29 31.83 14.17
C SER A 117 -5.96 31.20 13.76
N LEU A 118 -6.01 30.15 12.95
CA LEU A 118 -4.83 29.52 12.36
C LEU A 118 -4.28 30.39 11.22
N ARG A 119 -2.97 30.66 11.25
CA ARG A 119 -2.35 31.63 10.34
C ARG A 119 -0.88 31.38 10.10
N ASP A 120 -0.38 31.84 8.96
CA ASP A 120 1.02 31.67 8.54
C ASP A 120 1.73 33.01 8.22
N PRO A 121 1.81 33.99 9.14
CA PRO A 121 2.39 35.30 8.87
C PRO A 121 3.89 35.25 8.51
N ASP A 122 4.57 34.15 8.84
CA ASP A 122 6.00 33.95 8.59
C ASP A 122 6.29 33.21 7.25
N GLY A 123 5.26 32.87 6.47
CA GLY A 123 5.41 32.24 5.15
C GLY A 123 6.03 30.83 5.21
N ARG A 124 5.62 30.02 6.17
CA ARG A 124 6.09 28.64 6.38
C ARG A 124 5.46 27.64 5.44
N VAL A 125 4.25 27.90 4.93
CA VAL A 125 3.60 27.01 3.95
C VAL A 125 4.33 27.10 2.61
N PRO A 126 4.88 26.00 2.06
CA PRO A 126 5.75 26.04 0.89
C PRO A 126 4.98 26.01 -0.45
N PHE A 127 3.67 26.24 -0.41
CA PHE A 127 2.77 26.24 -1.56
C PHE A 127 1.77 27.40 -1.46
N PRO A 128 1.16 27.84 -2.58
CA PRO A 128 0.21 28.95 -2.56
C PRO A 128 -0.99 28.67 -1.66
N ILE A 129 -1.32 29.63 -0.78
CA ILE A 129 -2.55 29.63 0.03
C ILE A 129 -3.53 30.72 -0.43
N VAL A 130 -4.79 30.66 -0.01
CA VAL A 130 -5.81 31.63 -0.41
C VAL A 130 -5.43 33.07 -0.04
N ASN A 131 -4.93 33.27 1.18
CA ASN A 131 -4.61 34.59 1.73
C ASN A 131 -3.12 34.97 1.59
N GLU A 132 -2.43 34.42 0.59
CA GLU A 132 -0.98 34.57 0.32
C GLU A 132 -0.51 36.03 0.38
N GLY A 133 -1.28 36.94 -0.23
CA GLY A 133 -0.96 38.37 -0.34
C GLY A 133 -1.36 39.23 0.87
N THR A 134 -1.84 38.63 1.96
CA THR A 134 -2.24 39.37 3.17
C THR A 134 -1.14 39.32 4.23
N ARG A 135 -1.13 40.28 5.18
CA ARG A 135 -0.13 40.32 6.26
C ARG A 135 -0.23 39.11 7.19
N GLU A 136 -1.44 38.76 7.59
CA GLU A 136 -1.64 37.69 8.58
C GLU A 136 -1.63 36.30 7.94
N ARG A 137 -1.86 36.17 6.63
CA ARG A 137 -1.90 34.87 5.92
C ARG A 137 -2.81 33.87 6.65
N LEU A 138 -4.04 34.30 6.93
CA LEU A 138 -5.04 33.46 7.61
C LEU A 138 -5.28 32.18 6.78
N LEU A 139 -5.22 31.03 7.43
CA LEU A 139 -5.46 29.74 6.79
C LEU A 139 -6.96 29.49 6.67
N THR A 140 -7.35 28.89 5.55
CA THR A 140 -8.75 28.62 5.20
C THR A 140 -8.97 27.14 4.95
N GLY A 141 -10.23 26.71 4.93
CA GLY A 141 -10.60 25.34 4.58
C GLY A 141 -10.29 24.94 3.12
N ALA A 142 -9.86 25.89 2.27
CA ALA A 142 -9.30 25.55 0.97
C ALA A 142 -7.79 25.26 1.02
N ASP A 143 -7.10 25.67 2.09
CA ASP A 143 -5.66 25.47 2.26
C ASP A 143 -5.38 24.12 2.94
N PHE A 144 -6.14 23.83 4.00
CA PHE A 144 -6.02 22.64 4.84
C PHE A 144 -7.41 22.13 5.24
N ASP A 145 -7.47 20.85 5.57
CA ASP A 145 -8.63 20.16 6.12
C ASP A 145 -8.22 19.55 7.47
N PRO A 146 -8.23 20.38 8.53
CA PRO A 146 -7.59 20.01 9.78
C PRO A 146 -8.48 19.08 10.62
N GLU A 147 -7.88 17.98 11.06
CA GLU A 147 -8.56 16.89 11.75
C GLU A 147 -7.75 16.44 12.96
N GLY A 148 -8.38 16.48 14.13
CA GLY A 148 -7.75 16.19 15.42
C GLY A 148 -6.67 17.20 15.83
N PHE A 149 -6.59 17.46 17.13
CA PHE A 149 -5.50 18.28 17.68
C PHE A 149 -5.19 17.96 19.13
N ALA A 150 -4.01 18.39 19.56
CA ALA A 150 -3.61 18.38 20.95
C ALA A 150 -2.66 19.54 21.29
N PHE A 151 -2.75 20.01 22.54
CA PHE A 151 -1.74 20.87 23.11
C PHE A 151 -0.56 20.01 23.60
N ALA A 152 0.65 20.38 23.21
CA ALA A 152 1.88 19.79 23.74
C ALA A 152 2.21 20.38 25.14
N PRO A 153 3.05 19.70 25.94
CA PRO A 153 3.41 20.19 27.28
C PRO A 153 4.10 21.56 27.33
N ASP A 154 4.71 21.99 26.22
CA ASP A 154 5.31 23.32 26.06
C ASP A 154 4.28 24.41 25.71
N GLY A 155 3.01 24.04 25.58
CA GLY A 155 1.89 24.92 25.27
C GLY A 155 1.66 25.17 23.78
N THR A 156 2.45 24.58 22.88
CA THR A 156 2.19 24.65 21.44
C THR A 156 1.06 23.69 21.03
N LEU A 157 0.57 23.87 19.81
CA LEU A 157 -0.56 23.15 19.25
C LEU A 157 -0.10 22.28 18.08
N TRP A 158 -0.47 21.00 18.10
CA TRP A 158 -0.27 20.06 17.01
C TRP A 158 -1.61 19.68 16.40
N VAL A 159 -1.72 19.76 15.08
CA VAL A 159 -2.95 19.55 14.31
C VAL A 159 -2.68 18.59 13.15
N GLY A 160 -3.60 17.67 12.88
CA GLY A 160 -3.56 16.78 11.72
C GLY A 160 -4.20 17.44 10.50
N ASP A 161 -3.83 17.02 9.30
CA ASP A 161 -4.45 17.46 8.05
C ASP A 161 -4.87 16.26 7.21
N GLU A 162 -5.97 16.43 6.47
CA GLU A 162 -6.52 15.39 5.61
C GLU A 162 -6.05 15.51 4.14
N PHE A 163 -5.86 16.74 3.64
CA PHE A 163 -5.57 17.01 2.24
C PHE A 163 -4.17 16.57 1.82
N GLY A 164 -3.14 17.08 2.48
CA GLY A 164 -1.82 16.47 2.42
C GLY A 164 -1.58 15.94 3.82
N PRO A 165 -1.65 14.63 4.10
CA PRO A 165 -1.50 14.14 5.47
C PRO A 165 -0.26 14.75 6.15
N TYR A 166 -0.48 15.80 6.93
CA TYR A 166 0.54 16.67 7.49
C TYR A 166 0.38 16.71 9.00
N LEU A 167 1.50 16.89 9.69
CA LEU A 167 1.46 17.51 11.01
C LEU A 167 1.72 19.01 10.86
N LEU A 168 0.78 19.78 11.37
CA LEU A 168 0.88 21.23 11.47
C LEU A 168 1.19 21.61 12.91
N HIS A 169 2.18 22.49 13.11
CA HIS A 169 2.66 22.89 14.43
C HIS A 169 2.51 24.39 14.61
N PHE A 170 1.60 24.79 15.50
CA PHE A 170 1.25 26.18 15.77
C PHE A 170 1.65 26.60 17.17
N SER A 171 1.89 27.89 17.36
CA SER A 171 1.93 28.47 18.70
C SER A 171 0.55 28.42 19.38
N ALA A 172 0.53 28.63 20.70
CA ALA A 172 -0.70 28.71 21.48
C ALA A 172 -1.72 29.74 20.96
N ASP A 173 -1.26 30.77 20.25
CA ASP A 173 -2.10 31.81 19.65
C ASP A 173 -2.40 31.57 18.16
N GLY A 174 -2.04 30.43 17.58
CA GLY A 174 -2.44 30.01 16.23
C GLY A 174 -1.49 30.39 15.08
N ARG A 175 -0.27 30.84 15.38
CA ARG A 175 0.74 31.14 14.34
C ARG A 175 1.52 29.86 13.99
N LEU A 176 1.59 29.52 12.71
CA LEU A 176 2.34 28.37 12.22
C LEU A 176 3.83 28.56 12.51
N LEU A 177 4.44 27.61 13.22
CA LEU A 177 5.82 27.71 13.70
C LEU A 177 6.84 27.19 12.69
N GLU A 178 6.43 26.24 11.86
CA GLU A 178 7.28 25.54 10.91
C GLU A 178 6.48 25.05 9.70
N ALA A 179 7.19 24.63 8.65
CA ALA A 179 6.54 24.12 7.46
C ALA A 179 5.73 22.84 7.78
N PRO A 180 4.61 22.58 7.09
CA PRO A 180 3.85 21.34 7.24
C PRO A 180 4.76 20.11 7.12
N ILE A 181 4.69 19.21 8.10
CA ILE A 181 5.52 18.02 8.15
C ILE A 181 4.82 16.91 7.36
N GLY A 182 5.33 16.61 6.16
CA GLY A 182 4.88 15.51 5.32
C GLY A 182 4.85 14.17 6.06
N THR A 183 3.78 13.40 5.86
CA THR A 183 3.72 12.03 6.37
C THR A 183 4.35 11.08 5.35
N PRO A 184 5.46 10.42 5.68
CA PRO A 184 6.06 9.45 4.80
C PRO A 184 5.10 8.27 4.62
N ASN A 185 5.06 7.72 3.41
CA ASN A 185 4.45 6.45 3.11
C ASN A 185 5.37 5.34 3.63
N LEU A 186 5.56 5.29 4.96
CA LEU A 186 6.34 4.25 5.63
C LEU A 186 5.61 2.94 5.40
N PRO A 187 6.10 2.12 4.47
CA PRO A 187 5.41 0.89 4.25
C PRO A 187 5.96 -0.03 5.34
N GLY A 188 5.08 -0.64 6.11
CA GLY A 188 5.40 -1.99 6.55
C GLY A 188 5.45 -2.85 5.29
N LEU A 189 6.49 -2.72 4.44
CA LEU A 189 6.63 -3.54 3.25
C LEU A 189 6.81 -4.96 3.76
N PRO A 190 5.91 -5.90 3.40
CA PRO A 190 6.04 -7.29 3.83
C PRO A 190 7.22 -8.01 3.18
N THR A 191 8.10 -7.30 2.45
CA THR A 191 9.39 -7.79 1.92
C THR A 191 10.35 -8.16 3.04
N LEU A 192 11.28 -9.08 2.78
CA LEU A 192 12.17 -9.67 3.77
C LEU A 192 12.97 -8.66 4.60
N LYS A 193 13.42 -7.56 3.98
CA LYS A 193 14.25 -6.52 4.63
C LYS A 193 13.59 -5.14 4.60
N GLY A 194 12.27 -5.07 4.35
CA GLY A 194 11.53 -3.81 4.26
C GLY A 194 11.94 -2.91 3.08
N GLN A 195 12.55 -3.48 2.04
CA GLN A 195 13.05 -2.78 0.86
C GLN A 195 12.00 -2.71 -0.26
N THR A 196 12.13 -1.73 -1.15
CA THR A 196 11.35 -1.66 -2.39
C THR A 196 11.43 -2.97 -3.18
N PRO A 197 10.30 -3.54 -3.61
CA PRO A 197 10.28 -4.69 -4.51
C PRO A 197 10.99 -4.40 -5.83
N LEU A 198 11.83 -5.32 -6.29
CA LEU A 198 12.57 -5.19 -7.55
C LEU A 198 11.67 -5.43 -8.76
N VAL A 199 11.77 -4.55 -9.77
CA VAL A 199 11.16 -4.76 -11.09
C VAL A 199 12.17 -5.44 -12.01
N ILE A 200 11.90 -6.69 -12.40
CA ILE A 200 12.81 -7.48 -13.23
C ILE A 200 12.20 -7.64 -14.62
N GLY A 201 12.86 -7.07 -15.63
CA GLY A 201 12.45 -7.18 -17.03
C GLY A 201 12.72 -8.59 -17.56
N HIS A 202 11.69 -9.43 -17.57
CA HIS A 202 11.77 -10.82 -18.00
C HIS A 202 12.01 -10.89 -19.51
N ARG A 203 13.22 -11.32 -19.87
CA ARG A 203 13.76 -11.27 -21.24
C ARG A 203 13.80 -9.87 -21.84
N GLY A 204 13.86 -8.84 -20.97
CA GLY A 204 13.65 -7.44 -21.31
C GLY A 204 12.18 -7.03 -21.25
N SER A 205 11.76 -6.12 -22.12
CA SER A 205 10.34 -5.73 -22.28
C SER A 205 9.66 -6.63 -23.31
N SER A 206 9.66 -7.94 -23.05
CA SER A 206 9.25 -8.98 -24.00
C SER A 206 7.78 -8.92 -24.40
N GLY A 207 6.94 -8.22 -23.63
CA GLY A 207 5.55 -7.93 -23.98
C GLY A 207 5.40 -6.92 -25.12
N THR A 208 6.46 -6.16 -25.44
CA THR A 208 6.42 -5.08 -26.44
C THR A 208 7.54 -5.13 -27.48
N ARG A 209 8.53 -6.01 -27.28
CA ARG A 209 9.67 -6.25 -28.19
C ARG A 209 10.00 -7.74 -28.24
N PRO A 210 10.59 -8.26 -29.33
CA PRO A 210 11.07 -9.64 -29.37
C PRO A 210 12.05 -9.89 -28.21
N GLU A 211 11.76 -10.94 -27.44
CA GLU A 211 12.50 -11.33 -26.23
C GLU A 211 14.00 -11.51 -26.49
N HIS A 212 14.81 -11.18 -25.47
CA HIS A 212 16.28 -11.26 -25.50
C HIS A 212 16.94 -10.55 -26.68
N THR A 213 16.52 -9.31 -26.95
CA THR A 213 17.22 -8.40 -27.85
C THR A 213 17.78 -7.24 -27.04
N LEU A 214 18.86 -6.59 -27.51
CA LEU A 214 19.37 -5.37 -26.84
C LEU A 214 18.28 -4.29 -26.75
N GLU A 215 17.41 -4.20 -27.77
CA GLU A 215 16.27 -3.28 -27.76
C GLU A 215 15.25 -3.64 -26.66
N ALA A 216 14.88 -4.91 -26.50
CA ALA A 216 13.97 -5.31 -25.43
C ALA A 216 14.53 -4.96 -24.05
N TYR A 217 15.82 -5.17 -23.83
CA TYR A 217 16.49 -4.77 -22.58
C TYR A 217 16.54 -3.26 -22.41
N ARG A 218 16.84 -2.51 -23.46
CA ARG A 218 16.86 -1.04 -23.43
C ARG A 218 15.50 -0.48 -23.04
N VAL A 219 14.43 -0.94 -23.68
CA VAL A 219 13.05 -0.53 -23.38
C VAL A 219 12.68 -0.90 -21.94
N ALA A 220 13.11 -2.05 -21.42
CA ALA A 220 12.88 -2.41 -20.02
C ALA A 220 13.55 -1.43 -19.05
N ILE A 221 14.81 -1.06 -19.31
CA ILE A 221 15.58 -0.11 -18.51
C ILE A 221 14.89 1.26 -18.50
N GLU A 222 14.53 1.76 -19.69
CA GLU A 222 13.84 3.04 -19.87
C GLU A 222 12.48 3.05 -19.18
N ALA A 223 11.79 1.90 -19.15
CA ALA A 223 10.50 1.72 -18.49
C ALA A 223 10.60 1.54 -16.96
N GLY A 224 11.80 1.55 -16.37
CA GLY A 224 11.99 1.51 -14.92
C GLY A 224 12.38 0.15 -14.34
N ALA A 225 12.80 -0.83 -15.15
CA ALA A 225 13.35 -2.07 -14.61
C ALA A 225 14.63 -1.80 -13.78
N ASP A 226 14.77 -2.51 -12.65
CA ASP A 226 15.96 -2.51 -11.80
C ASP A 226 16.97 -3.55 -12.29
N PHE A 227 16.47 -4.65 -12.84
CA PHE A 227 17.25 -5.73 -13.45
C PHE A 227 16.68 -6.09 -14.82
N ILE A 228 17.57 -6.47 -15.75
CA ILE A 228 17.18 -7.16 -16.98
C ILE A 228 17.62 -8.62 -16.90
N GLU A 229 16.78 -9.53 -17.39
CA GLU A 229 17.05 -10.96 -17.31
C GLU A 229 17.47 -11.54 -18.68
N PRO A 230 18.75 -11.95 -18.83
CA PRO A 230 19.17 -12.79 -19.93
C PRO A 230 19.12 -14.28 -19.57
N ASP A 231 18.33 -15.05 -20.30
CA ASP A 231 18.47 -16.51 -20.35
C ASP A 231 19.69 -16.87 -21.18
N LEU A 232 20.55 -17.76 -20.70
CA LEU A 232 21.82 -18.04 -21.36
C LEU A 232 21.87 -19.46 -21.93
N VAL A 233 22.30 -19.53 -23.19
CA VAL A 233 22.70 -20.75 -23.89
C VAL A 233 24.07 -20.55 -24.54
N VAL A 234 24.68 -21.62 -25.05
CA VAL A 234 26.06 -21.61 -25.55
C VAL A 234 26.11 -21.84 -27.06
N THR A 235 26.93 -21.06 -27.76
CA THR A 235 27.25 -21.29 -29.18
C THR A 235 28.27 -22.41 -29.36
N LYS A 236 28.42 -22.92 -30.60
CA LYS A 236 29.42 -23.95 -30.95
C LYS A 236 30.85 -23.59 -30.54
N ASP A 237 31.19 -22.31 -30.63
CA ASP A 237 32.49 -21.73 -30.31
C ASP A 237 32.59 -21.22 -28.85
N GLY A 238 31.66 -21.62 -27.98
CA GLY A 238 31.76 -21.43 -26.53
C GLY A 238 31.38 -20.03 -26.03
N VAL A 239 30.56 -19.29 -26.77
CA VAL A 239 30.09 -17.95 -26.38
C VAL A 239 28.69 -18.03 -25.78
N LEU A 240 28.45 -17.28 -24.70
CA LEU A 240 27.13 -17.15 -24.10
C LEU A 240 26.29 -16.13 -24.86
N VAL A 241 25.12 -16.58 -25.32
CA VAL A 241 24.12 -15.74 -25.99
C VAL A 241 22.81 -15.74 -25.22
N ALA A 242 22.09 -14.62 -25.26
CA ALA A 242 20.83 -14.48 -24.58
C ALA A 242 19.70 -15.10 -25.41
N ARG A 243 19.18 -16.25 -24.97
CA ARG A 243 18.02 -16.95 -25.52
C ARG A 243 17.41 -17.88 -24.48
N HIS A 244 16.08 -17.91 -24.45
CA HIS A 244 15.33 -18.75 -23.51
C HIS A 244 15.53 -20.26 -23.71
N GLU A 245 15.76 -20.73 -24.93
CA GLU A 245 15.91 -22.15 -25.23
C GLU A 245 17.15 -22.40 -26.09
N PRO A 246 17.82 -23.56 -25.95
CA PRO A 246 18.89 -23.96 -26.87
C PRO A 246 18.37 -24.14 -28.29
N VAL A 247 17.11 -24.59 -28.45
CA VAL A 247 16.44 -24.67 -29.74
C VAL A 247 15.91 -23.30 -30.18
N ILE A 248 16.45 -22.78 -31.27
CA ILE A 248 16.12 -21.47 -31.85
C ILE A 248 14.79 -21.54 -32.62
N ALA A 249 14.54 -22.66 -33.30
CA ALA A 249 13.29 -22.96 -33.98
C ALA A 249 12.98 -24.46 -33.94
N VAL A 250 11.76 -24.80 -33.51
CA VAL A 250 11.23 -26.17 -33.38
C VAL A 250 10.44 -26.53 -34.64
N LEU A 251 10.65 -27.73 -35.15
CA LEU A 251 9.97 -28.28 -36.31
C LEU A 251 9.07 -29.46 -35.91
N ASP A 252 7.90 -29.55 -36.54
CA ASP A 252 7.07 -30.75 -36.47
C ASP A 252 7.62 -31.87 -37.36
N GLN A 253 6.95 -33.03 -37.37
CA GLN A 253 7.34 -34.19 -38.18
C GLN A 253 7.31 -33.92 -39.69
N ALA A 254 6.55 -32.92 -40.15
CA ALA A 254 6.50 -32.51 -41.55
C ALA A 254 7.54 -31.42 -41.89
N GLY A 255 8.38 -31.02 -40.92
CA GLY A 255 9.39 -29.99 -41.09
C GLY A 255 8.83 -28.56 -41.03
N LYS A 256 7.59 -28.37 -40.56
CA LYS A 256 6.98 -27.05 -40.40
C LYS A 256 7.40 -26.44 -39.06
N VAL A 257 7.69 -25.14 -39.08
CA VAL A 257 8.00 -24.37 -37.87
C VAL A 257 6.79 -24.31 -36.94
N VAL A 258 6.96 -24.78 -35.70
CA VAL A 258 5.95 -24.74 -34.64
C VAL A 258 6.20 -23.55 -33.71
N GLU A 259 7.46 -23.32 -33.37
CA GLU A 259 7.92 -22.20 -32.54
C GLU A 259 9.26 -21.73 -33.10
N ALA A 260 9.47 -20.41 -33.13
CA ALA A 260 10.74 -19.83 -33.55
C ALA A 260 10.97 -18.52 -32.82
N THR A 261 12.24 -18.22 -32.60
CA THR A 261 12.68 -17.00 -31.92
C THR A 261 13.74 -16.24 -32.72
N ALA A 262 14.20 -16.83 -33.82
CA ALA A 262 14.91 -16.16 -34.90
C ALA A 262 14.49 -16.71 -36.26
N ASP A 263 14.85 -16.01 -37.33
CA ASP A 263 14.49 -16.31 -38.73
C ASP A 263 15.22 -17.53 -39.35
N VAL A 264 15.96 -18.32 -38.56
CA VAL A 264 16.84 -19.41 -39.01
C VAL A 264 16.17 -20.41 -39.97
N ALA A 265 14.91 -20.75 -39.74
CA ALA A 265 14.18 -21.70 -40.57
C ALA A 265 13.90 -21.19 -41.99
N THR A 266 13.99 -19.88 -42.21
CA THR A 266 13.81 -19.25 -43.53
C THR A 266 15.13 -19.03 -44.28
N ARG A 267 16.28 -19.34 -43.65
CA ARG A 267 17.63 -19.16 -44.21
C ARG A 267 18.09 -20.41 -44.99
N PRO A 268 18.19 -20.35 -46.34
CA PRO A 268 18.53 -21.51 -47.15
C PRO A 268 19.90 -22.13 -46.81
N GLU A 269 20.87 -21.30 -46.46
CA GLU A 269 22.24 -21.69 -46.08
C GLU A 269 22.29 -22.56 -44.82
N PHE A 270 21.26 -22.51 -43.98
CA PHE A 270 21.21 -23.26 -42.72
C PHE A 270 20.32 -24.50 -42.77
N ARG A 271 19.66 -24.83 -43.88
CA ARG A 271 18.76 -26.00 -43.98
C ARG A 271 19.36 -27.32 -43.50
N ALA A 272 20.66 -27.52 -43.71
CA ALA A 272 21.37 -28.73 -43.27
C ALA A 272 21.67 -28.78 -41.76
N ARG A 273 21.31 -27.74 -40.99
CA ARG A 273 21.54 -27.61 -39.55
C ARG A 273 20.41 -28.18 -38.69
N VAL A 274 19.34 -28.68 -39.29
CA VAL A 274 18.28 -29.38 -38.52
C VAL A 274 18.85 -30.61 -37.83
N ARG A 275 18.60 -30.75 -36.54
CA ARG A 275 18.99 -31.90 -35.72
C ARG A 275 17.81 -32.36 -34.88
N THR A 276 17.85 -33.62 -34.46
CA THR A 276 17.00 -34.15 -33.41
C THR A 276 17.88 -34.45 -32.21
N LYS A 277 17.58 -33.85 -31.06
CA LYS A 277 18.35 -34.01 -29.82
C LYS A 277 17.42 -34.27 -28.64
N ALA A 278 17.90 -35.03 -27.67
CA ALA A 278 17.20 -35.25 -26.41
C ALA A 278 17.43 -34.04 -25.49
N LEU A 279 16.57 -33.03 -25.57
CA LEU A 279 16.54 -31.90 -24.66
C LEU A 279 15.74 -32.29 -23.42
N ASP A 280 16.42 -32.40 -22.29
CA ASP A 280 15.85 -32.81 -21.01
C ASP A 280 15.03 -34.11 -21.09
N GLY A 281 15.52 -35.08 -21.86
CA GLY A 281 14.88 -36.38 -22.07
C GLY A 281 13.75 -36.38 -23.11
N VAL A 282 13.38 -35.22 -23.66
CA VAL A 282 12.40 -35.07 -24.73
C VAL A 282 13.10 -34.93 -26.07
N GLN A 283 12.67 -35.70 -27.08
CA GLN A 283 13.21 -35.60 -28.43
C GLN A 283 12.67 -34.35 -29.12
N VAL A 284 13.54 -33.38 -29.38
CA VAL A 284 13.21 -32.11 -30.05
C VAL A 284 13.91 -32.07 -31.39
N THR A 285 13.16 -31.79 -32.45
CA THR A 285 13.71 -31.58 -33.80
C THR A 285 13.69 -30.10 -34.14
N GLY A 286 14.84 -29.55 -34.55
CA GLY A 286 14.96 -28.11 -34.79
C GLY A 286 16.37 -27.64 -35.07
N TYR A 287 16.56 -26.33 -34.94
CA TYR A 287 17.86 -25.65 -35.06
C TYR A 287 18.36 -25.29 -33.66
N PHE A 288 19.56 -25.73 -33.29
CA PHE A 288 20.09 -25.57 -31.93
C PHE A 288 21.25 -24.59 -31.91
N ALA A 289 21.28 -23.67 -30.94
CA ALA A 289 22.29 -22.61 -30.83
C ALA A 289 23.73 -23.15 -30.77
N GLU A 290 23.95 -24.27 -30.08
CA GLU A 290 25.26 -24.91 -29.96
C GLU A 290 25.75 -25.56 -31.27
N ASP A 291 24.92 -25.63 -32.31
CA ASP A 291 25.36 -26.07 -33.65
C ASP A 291 25.89 -24.92 -34.51
N PHE A 292 25.72 -23.66 -34.08
CA PHE A 292 26.15 -22.46 -34.80
C PHE A 292 27.30 -21.77 -34.07
N THR A 293 28.24 -21.25 -34.85
CA THR A 293 29.23 -20.28 -34.33
C THR A 293 28.55 -18.96 -34.01
N LEU A 294 29.17 -18.13 -33.16
CA LEU A 294 28.65 -16.79 -32.90
C LEU A 294 28.50 -15.98 -34.19
N ALA A 295 29.49 -16.06 -35.09
CA ALA A 295 29.46 -15.35 -36.37
C ALA A 295 28.23 -15.73 -37.21
N GLU A 296 27.87 -17.01 -37.25
CA GLU A 296 26.66 -17.48 -37.94
C GLU A 296 25.39 -16.97 -37.24
N LEU A 297 25.30 -17.07 -35.91
CA LEU A 297 24.12 -16.59 -35.15
C LEU A 297 23.89 -15.09 -35.31
N LYS A 298 24.96 -14.29 -35.44
CA LYS A 298 24.86 -12.84 -35.67
C LYS A 298 24.26 -12.47 -37.04
N THR A 299 24.23 -13.40 -37.99
CA THR A 299 23.52 -13.18 -39.27
C THR A 299 22.00 -13.31 -39.16
N LEU A 300 21.51 -13.96 -38.10
CA LEU A 300 20.08 -14.18 -37.88
C LEU A 300 19.40 -12.94 -37.30
N ARG A 301 18.09 -12.88 -37.43
CA ARG A 301 17.27 -11.81 -36.85
C ARG A 301 16.18 -12.39 -35.95
N ALA A 302 16.02 -11.78 -34.79
CA ALA A 302 15.01 -12.15 -33.82
C ALA A 302 13.59 -11.97 -34.38
N VAL A 303 12.69 -12.87 -33.99
CA VAL A 303 11.25 -12.83 -34.31
C VAL A 303 10.43 -13.04 -33.05
N GLU A 304 9.21 -12.52 -33.03
CA GLU A 304 8.26 -12.68 -31.92
C GLU A 304 7.82 -14.15 -31.77
N ARG A 305 7.96 -14.68 -30.55
CA ARG A 305 7.65 -16.07 -30.19
C ARG A 305 6.15 -16.31 -30.07
N LEU A 306 5.38 -15.28 -29.67
CA LEU A 306 3.93 -15.33 -29.51
C LEU A 306 3.22 -14.38 -30.51
N PRO A 307 3.41 -14.56 -31.82
CA PRO A 307 2.99 -13.56 -32.81
C PRO A 307 1.47 -13.40 -32.90
N ALA A 308 0.70 -14.43 -32.51
CA ALA A 308 -0.75 -14.35 -32.44
C ALA A 308 -1.25 -13.43 -31.31
N LEU A 309 -0.45 -13.28 -30.25
CA LEU A 309 -0.78 -12.46 -29.07
C LEU A 309 -0.16 -11.05 -29.15
N ARG A 310 1.10 -10.95 -29.61
CA ARG A 310 1.92 -9.72 -29.54
C ARG A 310 2.17 -9.06 -30.91
N GLY A 311 1.80 -9.73 -32.00
CA GLY A 311 2.04 -9.25 -33.36
C GLY A 311 3.48 -9.48 -33.83
N LYS A 312 3.82 -8.96 -35.02
CA LYS A 312 5.12 -9.19 -35.70
C LYS A 312 5.83 -7.90 -36.09
N ALA A 313 5.45 -6.78 -35.49
CA ALA A 313 5.88 -5.44 -35.94
C ALA A 313 7.41 -5.26 -35.93
N PHE A 314 8.11 -6.01 -35.08
CA PHE A 314 9.55 -5.92 -34.86
C PHE A 314 10.35 -7.13 -35.38
N ASP A 315 9.70 -8.09 -36.03
CA ASP A 315 10.37 -9.24 -36.63
C ASP A 315 11.47 -8.78 -37.61
N GLY A 316 12.61 -9.47 -37.60
CA GLY A 316 13.67 -9.22 -38.57
C GLY A 316 14.57 -8.01 -38.27
N ARG A 317 14.33 -7.27 -37.17
CA ARG A 317 15.03 -6.00 -36.90
C ARG A 317 16.26 -6.12 -36.02
N PHE A 318 16.28 -7.09 -35.10
CA PHE A 318 17.27 -7.13 -34.03
C PHE A 318 18.09 -8.41 -34.07
N GLU A 319 19.34 -8.32 -33.60
CA GLU A 319 20.26 -9.46 -33.50
C GLU A 319 20.12 -10.20 -32.18
N ILE A 320 20.65 -11.43 -32.16
CA ILE A 320 20.84 -12.21 -30.93
C ILE A 320 22.04 -11.64 -30.17
N PRO A 321 21.88 -11.17 -28.92
CA PRO A 321 22.97 -10.59 -28.14
C PRO A 321 23.76 -11.66 -27.39
N THR A 322 25.04 -11.40 -27.21
CA THR A 322 25.92 -12.09 -26.26
C THR A 322 25.72 -11.53 -24.86
N LEU A 323 26.11 -12.29 -23.82
CA LEU A 323 26.13 -11.77 -22.46
C LEU A 323 27.02 -10.52 -22.31
N ALA A 324 28.16 -10.48 -23.01
CA ALA A 324 29.06 -9.33 -22.99
C ALA A 324 28.39 -8.06 -23.54
N GLU A 325 27.61 -8.17 -24.62
CA GLU A 325 26.85 -7.03 -25.16
C GLU A 325 25.72 -6.58 -24.22
N VAL A 326 25.08 -7.50 -23.50
CA VAL A 326 24.08 -7.16 -22.47
C VAL A 326 24.74 -6.38 -21.32
N ILE A 327 25.93 -6.81 -20.87
CA ILE A 327 26.71 -6.09 -19.84
C ILE A 327 27.12 -4.71 -20.33
N ALA A 328 27.55 -4.59 -21.59
CA ALA A 328 27.90 -3.31 -22.21
C ALA A 328 26.69 -2.35 -22.22
N LEU A 329 25.50 -2.83 -22.61
CA LEU A 329 24.26 -2.04 -22.59
C LEU A 329 23.95 -1.49 -21.20
N VAL A 330 24.07 -2.31 -20.15
CA VAL A 330 23.81 -1.90 -18.76
C VAL A 330 24.81 -0.84 -18.29
N ARG A 331 26.08 -0.93 -18.69
CA ARG A 331 27.09 0.09 -18.43
C ARG A 331 26.81 1.39 -19.14
N ASP A 332 26.40 1.33 -20.40
CA ASP A 332 26.04 2.51 -21.19
C ASP A 332 24.81 3.19 -20.59
N ALA A 333 23.81 2.42 -20.14
CA ALA A 333 22.65 2.96 -19.45
C ALA A 333 23.03 3.70 -18.15
N GLU A 334 23.94 3.13 -17.35
CA GLU A 334 24.46 3.77 -16.13
C GLU A 334 25.23 5.05 -16.46
N ALA A 335 26.12 5.02 -17.44
CA ALA A 335 26.90 6.19 -17.85
C ALA A 335 26.00 7.34 -18.33
N ASN A 336 24.89 7.03 -18.99
CA ASN A 336 23.96 8.03 -19.55
C ASN A 336 22.92 8.53 -18.54
N THR A 337 22.54 7.72 -17.54
CA THR A 337 21.41 8.04 -16.64
C THR A 337 21.77 8.14 -15.16
N GLY A 338 22.95 7.66 -14.77
CA GLY A 338 23.35 7.47 -13.37
C GLY A 338 22.65 6.31 -12.66
N ARG A 339 21.67 5.64 -13.28
CA ARG A 339 20.97 4.48 -12.68
C ARG A 339 21.83 3.22 -12.77
N LYS A 340 22.01 2.56 -11.63
CA LYS A 340 22.69 1.26 -11.55
C LYS A 340 21.71 0.12 -11.80
N VAL A 341 21.51 -0.22 -13.07
CA VAL A 341 20.74 -1.41 -13.46
C VAL A 341 21.60 -2.67 -13.27
N GLY A 342 21.00 -3.77 -12.83
CA GLY A 342 21.64 -5.09 -12.74
C GLY A 342 21.27 -6.04 -13.88
N ILE A 343 21.92 -7.20 -13.91
CA ILE A 343 21.54 -8.34 -14.76
C ILE A 343 21.10 -9.52 -13.90
N TYR A 344 20.18 -10.32 -14.42
CA TYR A 344 19.63 -11.48 -13.75
C TYR A 344 19.80 -12.74 -14.62
N PRO A 345 21.04 -13.20 -14.89
CA PRO A 345 21.27 -14.32 -15.80
C PRO A 345 20.69 -15.65 -15.32
N GLU A 346 19.97 -16.34 -16.21
CA GLU A 346 19.57 -17.75 -16.03
C GLU A 346 20.53 -18.68 -16.78
N THR A 347 21.04 -19.72 -16.12
CA THR A 347 21.71 -20.83 -16.83
C THR A 347 20.67 -21.83 -17.31
N LYS A 348 20.39 -21.86 -18.62
CA LYS A 348 19.44 -22.80 -19.24
C LYS A 348 20.03 -24.21 -19.39
N HIS A 349 19.26 -25.22 -18.98
CA HIS A 349 19.55 -26.64 -19.09
C HIS A 349 21.02 -27.05 -18.79
N PRO A 350 21.60 -26.72 -17.62
CA PRO A 350 22.99 -27.05 -17.30
C PRO A 350 23.36 -28.53 -17.56
N THR A 351 22.47 -29.47 -17.24
CA THR A 351 22.71 -30.90 -17.48
C THR A 351 22.78 -31.21 -18.98
N TYR A 352 21.86 -30.67 -19.79
CA TYR A 352 21.91 -30.81 -21.26
C TYR A 352 23.17 -30.16 -21.84
N MET A 353 23.49 -28.93 -21.40
CA MET A 353 24.67 -28.20 -21.88
C MET A 353 25.94 -29.01 -21.65
N GLN A 354 26.07 -29.62 -20.47
CA GLN A 354 27.24 -30.42 -20.15
C GLN A 354 27.26 -31.76 -20.90
N LYS A 355 26.17 -32.52 -20.90
CA LYS A 355 26.14 -33.91 -21.39
C LYS A 355 25.95 -34.03 -22.90
N VAL A 356 25.27 -33.07 -23.52
CA VAL A 356 24.90 -33.12 -24.94
C VAL A 356 25.63 -32.04 -25.72
N ALA A 357 25.61 -30.77 -25.27
CA ALA A 357 26.29 -29.68 -25.98
C ALA A 357 27.80 -29.66 -25.72
N GLY A 358 28.29 -30.30 -24.66
CA GLY A 358 29.72 -30.37 -24.32
C GLY A 358 30.28 -29.10 -23.67
N HIS A 359 29.43 -28.27 -23.05
CA HIS A 359 29.80 -27.00 -22.43
C HIS A 359 29.40 -26.92 -20.96
N ASP A 360 30.32 -26.46 -20.11
CA ASP A 360 30.01 -26.07 -18.73
C ASP A 360 29.53 -24.62 -18.70
N ILE A 361 28.21 -24.44 -18.80
CA ILE A 361 27.59 -23.12 -18.84
C ILE A 361 27.81 -22.31 -17.55
N SER A 362 27.92 -22.98 -16.39
CA SER A 362 28.12 -22.32 -15.10
C SER A 362 29.51 -21.69 -15.04
N ARG A 363 30.53 -22.43 -15.50
CA ARG A 363 31.89 -21.89 -15.61
C ARG A 363 31.99 -20.79 -16.66
N LEU A 364 31.41 -20.96 -17.84
CA LEU A 364 31.40 -19.93 -18.88
C LEU A 364 30.75 -18.62 -18.40
N LEU A 365 29.70 -18.70 -17.60
CA LEU A 365 29.03 -17.54 -17.01
C LEU A 365 29.98 -16.79 -16.09
N ILE A 366 30.58 -17.48 -15.11
CA ILE A 366 31.51 -16.86 -14.16
C ILE A 366 32.75 -16.30 -14.88
N ASP A 367 33.34 -17.05 -15.80
CA ASP A 367 34.49 -16.61 -16.59
C ASP A 367 34.16 -15.34 -17.40
N THR A 368 32.96 -15.26 -17.97
CA THR A 368 32.49 -14.06 -18.70
C THR A 368 32.29 -12.88 -17.76
N LEU A 369 31.63 -13.06 -16.60
CA LEU A 369 31.44 -11.98 -15.63
C LEU A 369 32.76 -11.42 -15.10
N VAL A 370 33.74 -12.29 -14.82
CA VAL A 370 35.09 -11.90 -14.38
C VAL A 370 35.83 -11.16 -15.50
N ARG A 371 35.83 -11.71 -16.72
CA ARG A 371 36.47 -11.08 -17.89
C ARG A 371 35.90 -9.70 -18.15
N GLU A 372 34.57 -9.57 -18.12
CA GLU A 372 33.89 -8.30 -18.34
C GLU A 372 34.00 -7.38 -17.13
N LYS A 373 34.47 -7.83 -15.96
CA LYS A 373 34.51 -7.07 -14.69
C LYS A 373 33.14 -6.62 -14.19
N PHE A 374 32.15 -7.51 -14.27
CA PHE A 374 30.78 -7.26 -13.82
C PHE A 374 30.39 -8.27 -12.73
N THR A 375 31.01 -8.13 -11.55
CA THR A 375 30.90 -9.07 -10.42
C THR A 375 30.41 -8.41 -9.14
N ASP A 376 29.72 -7.27 -9.24
CA ASP A 376 29.08 -6.61 -8.09
C ASP A 376 27.86 -7.43 -7.61
N PRO A 377 27.87 -7.98 -6.38
CA PRO A 377 26.78 -8.79 -5.87
C PRO A 377 25.47 -8.02 -5.69
N ALA A 378 25.48 -6.68 -5.71
CA ALA A 378 24.26 -5.88 -5.72
C ALA A 378 23.63 -5.75 -7.13
N ARG A 379 24.34 -6.17 -8.17
CA ARG A 379 23.94 -5.99 -9.59
C ARG A 379 23.87 -7.28 -10.39
N VAL A 380 24.10 -8.43 -9.75
CA VAL A 380 24.01 -9.74 -10.41
C VAL A 380 23.28 -10.73 -9.50
N PHE A 381 22.20 -11.31 -10.01
CA PHE A 381 21.60 -12.53 -9.47
C PHE A 381 21.75 -13.63 -10.51
N ILE A 382 22.22 -14.82 -10.11
CA ILE A 382 22.28 -15.98 -11.00
C ILE A 382 21.14 -16.93 -10.65
N GLN A 383 20.35 -17.35 -11.64
CA GLN A 383 19.26 -18.29 -11.42
C GLN A 383 19.37 -19.57 -12.24
N SER A 384 18.75 -20.63 -11.75
CA SER A 384 18.52 -21.86 -12.50
C SER A 384 17.38 -22.67 -11.90
N PHE A 385 16.74 -23.47 -12.76
CA PHE A 385 15.80 -24.51 -12.38
C PHE A 385 16.49 -25.76 -11.80
N GLU A 386 17.69 -26.09 -12.29
CA GLU A 386 18.45 -27.23 -11.79
C GLU A 386 19.11 -26.90 -10.43
N VAL A 387 19.13 -27.87 -9.52
CA VAL A 387 19.61 -27.67 -8.13
C VAL A 387 21.12 -27.86 -8.04
N GLY A 388 21.63 -28.88 -8.73
CA GLY A 388 23.02 -29.30 -8.70
C GLY A 388 23.97 -28.23 -9.23
N ASN A 389 23.58 -27.48 -10.26
CA ASN A 389 24.45 -26.44 -10.82
C ASN A 389 24.58 -25.24 -9.87
N LEU A 390 23.49 -24.84 -9.18
CA LEU A 390 23.54 -23.77 -8.18
C LEU A 390 24.42 -24.19 -6.98
N LYS A 391 24.30 -25.44 -6.52
CA LYS A 391 25.19 -25.98 -5.48
C LYS A 391 26.65 -26.00 -5.94
N ALA A 392 26.92 -26.38 -7.19
CA ALA A 392 28.27 -26.34 -7.76
C ALA A 392 28.82 -24.92 -7.90
N LEU A 393 28.01 -23.96 -8.36
CA LEU A 393 28.35 -22.53 -8.43
C LEU A 393 28.78 -22.01 -7.05
N LYS A 394 27.99 -22.31 -6.01
CA LYS A 394 28.27 -21.90 -4.63
C LYS A 394 29.54 -22.53 -4.06
N ALA A 395 29.68 -23.85 -4.22
CA ALA A 395 30.72 -24.60 -3.53
C ALA A 395 32.08 -24.60 -4.24
N THR A 396 32.10 -24.46 -5.57
CA THR A 396 33.30 -24.72 -6.36
C THR A 396 33.61 -23.64 -7.40
N VAL A 397 32.68 -23.31 -8.30
CA VAL A 397 32.96 -22.44 -9.46
C VAL A 397 33.25 -21.01 -9.05
N MET A 398 32.37 -20.38 -8.26
CA MET A 398 32.58 -18.99 -7.83
C MET A 398 33.77 -18.84 -6.86
N PRO A 399 33.96 -19.72 -5.84
CA PRO A 399 35.16 -19.68 -5.00
C PRO A 399 36.47 -19.79 -5.78
N ALA A 400 36.55 -20.67 -6.78
CA ALA A 400 37.74 -20.81 -7.63
C ALA A 400 38.05 -19.53 -8.43
N ALA A 401 37.02 -18.74 -8.76
CA ALA A 401 37.14 -17.47 -9.46
C ALA A 401 37.29 -16.25 -8.51
N GLY A 402 37.26 -16.46 -7.18
CA GLY A 402 37.29 -15.36 -6.20
C GLY A 402 36.03 -14.49 -6.20
N VAL A 403 34.89 -15.06 -6.59
CA VAL A 403 33.60 -14.36 -6.73
C VAL A 403 32.59 -14.95 -5.73
N ASN A 404 31.60 -14.15 -5.31
CA ASN A 404 30.48 -14.62 -4.50
C ASN A 404 29.23 -13.80 -4.85
N LEU A 405 28.40 -14.33 -5.75
CA LEU A 405 27.19 -13.67 -6.24
C LEU A 405 25.94 -14.33 -5.64
N PRO A 406 24.86 -13.57 -5.41
CA PRO A 406 23.56 -14.13 -5.04
C PRO A 406 23.07 -15.16 -6.06
N LEU A 407 22.70 -16.34 -5.55
CA LEU A 407 22.04 -17.38 -6.34
C LEU A 407 20.54 -17.40 -6.03
N VAL A 408 19.72 -17.73 -7.02
CA VAL A 408 18.27 -17.88 -6.88
C VAL A 408 17.81 -19.22 -7.46
N GLN A 409 17.16 -20.04 -6.63
CA GLN A 409 16.55 -21.30 -7.06
C GLN A 409 15.23 -21.02 -7.76
N LEU A 410 15.11 -21.33 -9.05
CA LEU A 410 13.82 -21.29 -9.73
C LEU A 410 12.96 -22.49 -9.31
N VAL A 411 11.67 -22.24 -9.12
CA VAL A 411 10.69 -23.24 -8.71
C VAL A 411 9.49 -23.17 -9.64
N SER A 412 9.30 -24.22 -10.44
CA SER A 412 8.16 -24.34 -11.36
C SER A 412 6.90 -24.85 -10.65
N SER A 413 5.90 -25.30 -11.40
CA SER A 413 4.69 -25.91 -10.85
C SER A 413 4.98 -27.21 -10.09
N ALA A 414 4.10 -27.56 -9.15
CA ALA A 414 4.25 -28.71 -8.26
C ALA A 414 4.38 -30.07 -8.97
N ASP A 415 3.90 -30.17 -10.21
CA ASP A 415 3.91 -31.38 -11.03
C ASP A 415 5.16 -31.53 -11.92
N GLU A 416 6.01 -30.50 -11.99
CA GLU A 416 7.29 -30.52 -12.68
C GLU A 416 8.45 -30.87 -11.73
N ALA A 417 9.62 -31.19 -12.28
CA ALA A 417 10.82 -31.50 -11.51
C ALA A 417 12.08 -30.81 -12.09
N PRO A 418 13.08 -30.48 -11.25
CA PRO A 418 14.42 -30.18 -11.72
C PRO A 418 14.94 -31.31 -12.63
N TYR A 419 15.48 -30.96 -13.80
CA TYR A 419 15.90 -32.00 -14.75
C TYR A 419 17.11 -32.79 -14.25
N ASP A 420 18.02 -32.17 -13.49
CA ASP A 420 19.15 -32.85 -12.88
C ASP A 420 18.73 -33.94 -11.87
N TRP A 421 17.62 -33.74 -11.17
CA TRP A 421 16.99 -34.76 -10.33
C TRP A 421 16.44 -35.91 -11.18
N THR A 422 15.68 -35.60 -12.22
CA THR A 422 15.12 -36.60 -13.14
C THR A 422 16.24 -37.43 -13.79
N ALA A 423 17.30 -36.78 -14.26
CA ALA A 423 18.46 -37.43 -14.87
C ALA A 423 19.26 -38.28 -13.87
N ALA A 424 19.16 -38.01 -12.57
CA ALA A 424 19.73 -38.81 -11.49
C ALA A 424 18.79 -39.91 -10.97
N GLY A 425 17.57 -40.02 -11.51
CA GLY A 425 16.56 -40.98 -11.05
C GLY A 425 15.87 -40.59 -9.74
N ASP A 426 15.97 -39.32 -9.33
CA ASP A 426 15.26 -38.79 -8.17
C ASP A 426 13.81 -38.46 -8.55
N ALA A 427 12.86 -38.97 -7.77
CA ALA A 427 11.43 -38.83 -8.03
C ALA A 427 10.80 -37.56 -7.42
N ARG A 428 11.57 -36.75 -6.68
CA ARG A 428 11.10 -35.50 -6.09
C ARG A 428 10.76 -34.47 -7.19
N ARG A 429 9.83 -33.58 -6.86
CA ARG A 429 9.33 -32.51 -7.74
C ARG A 429 9.55 -31.13 -7.10
N TYR A 430 9.17 -30.06 -7.80
CA TYR A 430 9.32 -28.69 -7.28
C TYR A 430 8.55 -28.45 -5.98
N ASP A 431 7.48 -29.19 -5.69
CA ASP A 431 6.77 -29.10 -4.40
C ASP A 431 7.65 -29.48 -3.20
N ALA A 432 8.60 -30.39 -3.36
CA ALA A 432 9.57 -30.74 -2.33
C ALA A 432 10.43 -29.53 -1.91
N LEU A 433 10.71 -28.63 -2.86
CA LEU A 433 11.48 -27.39 -2.64
C LEU A 433 10.67 -26.31 -1.90
N THR A 434 9.34 -26.41 -1.84
CA THR A 434 8.48 -25.41 -1.19
C THR A 434 8.06 -25.78 0.24
N THR A 435 8.47 -26.94 0.72
CA THR A 435 8.36 -27.33 2.14
C THR A 435 9.32 -26.53 3.01
N ASP A 436 9.05 -26.42 4.31
CA ASP A 436 9.97 -25.72 5.24
C ASP A 436 11.38 -26.33 5.26
N ALA A 437 11.48 -27.65 5.08
CA ALA A 437 12.76 -28.35 4.95
C ALA A 437 13.45 -28.01 3.62
N GLY A 438 12.70 -27.96 2.51
CA GLY A 438 13.19 -27.56 1.20
C GLY A 438 13.71 -26.13 1.19
N LEU A 439 12.95 -25.18 1.74
CA LEU A 439 13.35 -23.78 1.88
C LEU A 439 14.61 -23.63 2.74
N LYS A 440 14.73 -24.39 3.83
CA LYS A 440 15.97 -24.41 4.63
C LYS A 440 17.17 -24.99 3.87
N ASP A 441 16.98 -26.02 3.03
CA ASP A 441 18.05 -26.56 2.17
C ASP A 441 18.47 -25.51 1.13
N ILE A 442 17.51 -24.84 0.49
CA ILE A 442 17.77 -23.75 -0.47
C ILE A 442 18.63 -22.66 0.16
N ALA A 443 18.31 -22.23 1.39
CA ALA A 443 19.06 -21.21 2.12
C ALA A 443 20.53 -21.55 2.38
N THR A 444 20.94 -22.82 2.23
CA THR A 444 22.36 -23.21 2.35
C THR A 444 23.20 -22.82 1.13
N TYR A 445 22.59 -22.63 -0.04
CA TYR A 445 23.31 -22.35 -1.28
C TYR A 445 22.80 -21.13 -2.05
N ALA A 446 21.54 -20.72 -1.86
CA ALA A 446 20.90 -19.60 -2.53
C ALA A 446 20.49 -18.49 -1.56
N SER A 447 20.38 -17.27 -2.10
CA SER A 447 19.91 -16.09 -1.38
C SER A 447 18.41 -15.84 -1.58
N GLY A 448 17.78 -16.56 -2.52
CA GLY A 448 16.36 -16.42 -2.78
C GLY A 448 15.77 -17.55 -3.62
N VAL A 449 14.47 -17.45 -3.83
CA VAL A 449 13.63 -18.36 -4.62
C VAL A 449 12.92 -17.57 -5.70
N GLY A 450 13.05 -18.04 -6.94
CA GLY A 450 12.33 -17.53 -8.09
C GLY A 450 11.10 -18.39 -8.35
N ALA A 451 10.01 -18.11 -7.65
CA ALA A 451 8.84 -18.99 -7.62
C ALA A 451 7.81 -18.63 -8.69
N TYR A 452 7.29 -19.65 -9.38
CA TYR A 452 6.11 -19.50 -10.22
C TYR A 452 4.96 -18.84 -9.42
N LYS A 453 4.30 -17.84 -9.99
CA LYS A 453 3.33 -16.97 -9.30
C LYS A 453 2.18 -17.71 -8.61
N ARG A 454 1.88 -18.95 -9.02
CA ARG A 454 0.85 -19.78 -8.38
C ARG A 454 1.26 -20.35 -7.02
N TRP A 455 2.53 -20.28 -6.65
CA TRP A 455 2.96 -20.48 -5.27
C TRP A 455 2.60 -19.30 -4.37
N ILE A 456 2.41 -18.09 -4.93
CA ILE A 456 2.11 -16.87 -4.19
C ILE A 456 0.60 -16.62 -4.13
N ILE A 457 -0.07 -16.80 -5.27
CA ILE A 457 -1.50 -16.61 -5.45
C ILE A 457 -2.06 -17.87 -6.09
N ASP A 458 -2.84 -18.66 -5.35
CA ASP A 458 -3.34 -19.95 -5.84
C ASP A 458 -4.34 -19.80 -7.01
N ALA A 459 -4.79 -20.93 -7.56
CA ALA A 459 -5.72 -20.94 -8.70
C ALA A 459 -7.10 -20.32 -8.38
N GLN A 460 -7.45 -20.16 -7.10
CA GLN A 460 -8.67 -19.52 -6.63
C GLN A 460 -8.50 -18.01 -6.39
N GLY A 461 -7.29 -17.47 -6.60
CA GLY A 461 -6.99 -16.05 -6.37
C GLY A 461 -6.66 -15.72 -4.92
N ARG A 462 -6.38 -16.72 -4.07
CA ARG A 462 -6.04 -16.49 -2.66
C ARG A 462 -4.53 -16.38 -2.49
N THR A 463 -4.09 -15.43 -1.67
CA THR A 463 -2.68 -15.34 -1.25
C THR A 463 -2.33 -16.51 -0.33
N THR A 464 -1.20 -17.17 -0.60
CA THR A 464 -0.70 -18.31 0.19
C THR A 464 0.24 -17.87 1.31
N ASP A 465 0.73 -18.83 2.10
CA ASP A 465 1.76 -18.60 3.13
C ASP A 465 3.21 -18.81 2.61
N PHE A 466 3.42 -18.99 1.30
CA PHE A 466 4.73 -19.34 0.75
C PHE A 466 5.78 -18.26 1.04
N VAL A 467 5.44 -16.98 0.81
CA VAL A 467 6.35 -15.86 1.03
C VAL A 467 6.82 -15.76 2.49
N PRO A 468 5.93 -15.71 3.51
CA PRO A 468 6.38 -15.63 4.90
C PRO A 468 7.19 -16.86 5.34
N ARG A 469 6.92 -18.06 4.80
CA ARG A 469 7.74 -19.26 5.08
C ARG A 469 9.14 -19.15 4.45
N ALA A 470 9.25 -18.67 3.21
CA ALA A 470 10.54 -18.41 2.56
C ALA A 470 11.33 -17.32 3.31
N HIS A 471 10.67 -16.24 3.73
CA HIS A 471 11.28 -15.18 4.53
C HIS A 471 11.76 -15.67 5.89
N SER A 472 11.02 -16.57 6.53
CA SER A 472 11.42 -17.20 7.79
C SER A 472 12.68 -18.08 7.64
N ALA A 473 12.97 -18.56 6.43
CA ALA A 473 14.21 -19.24 6.07
C ALA A 473 15.33 -18.27 5.61
N GLY A 474 15.08 -16.95 5.58
CA GLY A 474 16.03 -15.93 5.16
C GLY A 474 16.17 -15.76 3.64
N LEU A 475 15.21 -16.26 2.87
CA LEU A 475 15.24 -16.24 1.40
C LEU A 475 14.42 -15.09 0.83
N LEU A 476 14.99 -14.36 -0.14
CA LEU A 476 14.22 -13.45 -0.99
C LEU A 476 13.23 -14.24 -1.86
N VAL A 477 12.09 -13.64 -2.21
CA VAL A 477 11.12 -14.21 -3.15
C VAL A 477 10.94 -13.32 -4.36
N HIS A 478 11.38 -13.78 -5.53
CA HIS A 478 11.23 -13.08 -6.81
C HIS A 478 10.27 -13.85 -7.72
N THR A 479 8.99 -13.45 -7.76
CA THR A 479 7.98 -14.26 -8.45
C THR A 479 7.96 -14.07 -9.97
N TRP A 480 7.62 -15.11 -10.73
CA TRP A 480 7.49 -15.05 -12.20
C TRP A 480 6.23 -15.77 -12.72
N THR A 481 5.67 -15.42 -13.88
CA THR A 481 5.86 -14.16 -14.61
C THR A 481 4.56 -13.36 -14.57
N MET A 482 4.66 -12.10 -14.20
CA MET A 482 3.54 -11.16 -14.17
C MET A 482 3.35 -10.57 -15.57
N ARG A 483 2.17 -10.77 -16.17
CA ARG A 483 1.87 -10.47 -17.57
C ARG A 483 0.59 -9.66 -17.69
N ASN A 484 0.54 -8.74 -18.65
CA ASN A 484 -0.62 -7.88 -18.84
C ASN A 484 -1.76 -8.58 -19.59
N GLU A 485 -1.46 -9.58 -20.40
CA GLU A 485 -2.44 -10.15 -21.31
C GLU A 485 -3.48 -10.99 -20.54
N PRO A 486 -4.79 -10.82 -20.84
CA PRO A 486 -5.89 -11.53 -20.18
C PRO A 486 -5.72 -13.04 -20.03
N THR A 487 -5.10 -13.69 -21.03
CA THR A 487 -4.89 -15.14 -21.03
C THR A 487 -3.99 -15.65 -19.90
N TYR A 488 -3.23 -14.77 -19.25
CA TYR A 488 -2.35 -15.11 -18.13
C TYR A 488 -2.89 -14.67 -16.75
N LEU A 489 -4.04 -14.00 -16.73
CA LEU A 489 -4.70 -13.51 -15.52
C LEU A 489 -5.76 -14.51 -15.05
N LEU A 490 -5.95 -14.60 -13.73
CA LEU A 490 -7.13 -15.30 -13.20
C LEU A 490 -8.40 -14.50 -13.52
N PRO A 491 -9.55 -15.16 -13.77
CA PRO A 491 -10.81 -14.47 -14.06
C PRO A 491 -11.21 -13.42 -13.02
N GLY A 492 -10.87 -13.65 -11.74
CA GLY A 492 -11.19 -12.74 -10.63
C GLY A 492 -10.57 -11.35 -10.73
N TYR A 493 -9.54 -11.16 -11.57
CA TYR A 493 -8.95 -9.84 -11.80
C TYR A 493 -9.64 -9.02 -12.88
N ALA A 494 -10.64 -9.57 -13.58
CA ALA A 494 -11.40 -8.85 -14.62
C ALA A 494 -10.53 -8.13 -15.65
N ASN A 495 -9.44 -8.78 -16.10
CA ASN A 495 -8.43 -8.24 -17.02
C ASN A 495 -7.60 -7.06 -16.47
N ASP A 496 -7.54 -6.84 -15.16
CA ASP A 496 -6.65 -5.89 -14.50
C ASP A 496 -5.33 -6.56 -14.04
N PRO A 497 -4.23 -6.44 -14.79
CA PRO A 497 -2.95 -7.02 -14.38
C PRO A 497 -2.30 -6.30 -13.20
N GLU A 498 -2.66 -5.05 -12.95
CA GLU A 498 -2.14 -4.31 -11.80
C GLU A 498 -2.73 -4.82 -10.49
N ALA A 499 -3.98 -5.29 -10.52
CA ALA A 499 -4.58 -5.94 -9.35
C ALA A 499 -3.81 -7.20 -8.95
N GLU A 500 -3.41 -8.05 -9.91
CA GLU A 500 -2.57 -9.22 -9.64
C GLU A 500 -1.19 -8.83 -9.10
N LEU A 501 -0.56 -7.81 -9.69
CA LEU A 501 0.71 -7.25 -9.20
C LEU A 501 0.58 -6.72 -7.77
N ARG A 502 -0.44 -5.89 -7.48
CA ARG A 502 -0.69 -5.37 -6.13
C ARG A 502 -0.87 -6.50 -5.12
N GLN A 503 -1.57 -7.57 -5.48
CA GLN A 503 -1.73 -8.73 -4.60
C GLN A 503 -0.42 -9.48 -4.35
N ALA A 504 0.44 -9.63 -5.36
CA ALA A 504 1.76 -10.23 -5.18
C ALA A 504 2.65 -9.36 -4.28
N LEU A 505 2.64 -8.03 -4.46
CA LEU A 505 3.36 -7.10 -3.59
C LEU A 505 2.82 -7.15 -2.14
N TRP A 506 1.49 -7.27 -1.95
CA TRP A 506 0.88 -7.50 -0.64
C TRP A 506 1.34 -8.79 0.02
N ALA A 507 1.54 -9.85 -0.76
CA ALA A 507 2.05 -11.11 -0.25
C ALA A 507 3.49 -11.01 0.28
N GLY A 508 4.21 -9.92 -0.06
CA GLY A 508 5.58 -9.67 0.41
C GLY A 508 6.68 -10.09 -0.57
N VAL A 509 6.38 -10.30 -1.85
CA VAL A 509 7.43 -10.62 -2.82
C VAL A 509 8.49 -9.51 -2.85
N ASP A 510 9.77 -9.89 -2.78
CA ASP A 510 10.91 -8.98 -2.79
C ASP A 510 11.22 -8.43 -4.20
N GLY A 511 10.61 -9.02 -5.21
CA GLY A 511 10.72 -8.63 -6.60
C GLY A 511 9.82 -9.48 -7.48
N PHE A 512 9.68 -9.08 -8.74
CA PHE A 512 8.87 -9.82 -9.69
C PHE A 512 9.41 -9.67 -11.12
N PHE A 513 9.33 -10.77 -11.85
CA PHE A 513 9.60 -10.86 -13.27
C PHE A 513 8.36 -10.46 -14.05
N THR A 514 8.49 -9.51 -14.97
CA THR A 514 7.40 -9.09 -15.84
C THR A 514 7.85 -8.87 -17.28
N ASP A 515 6.96 -9.24 -18.21
CA ASP A 515 7.11 -8.96 -19.64
C ASP A 515 6.80 -7.47 -19.94
N PHE A 516 6.21 -6.73 -18.98
CA PHE A 516 5.76 -5.35 -19.13
C PHE A 516 6.34 -4.44 -18.02
N PRO A 517 7.65 -4.10 -18.07
CA PRO A 517 8.30 -3.34 -17.02
C PRO A 517 7.65 -1.99 -16.72
N ALA A 518 7.04 -1.33 -17.70
CA ALA A 518 6.33 -0.06 -17.48
C ALA A 518 5.11 -0.21 -16.54
N THR A 519 4.35 -1.31 -16.67
CA THR A 519 3.27 -1.62 -15.73
C THR A 519 3.84 -1.95 -14.36
N GLY A 520 4.87 -2.80 -14.32
CA GLY A 520 5.56 -3.18 -13.09
C GLY A 520 6.08 -1.99 -12.30
N ALA A 521 6.88 -1.12 -12.94
CA ALA A 521 7.45 0.07 -12.34
C ALA A 521 6.39 1.05 -11.84
N ARG A 522 5.27 1.21 -12.56
CA ARG A 522 4.17 2.05 -12.12
C ARG A 522 3.48 1.52 -10.87
N VAL A 523 3.22 0.21 -10.79
CA VAL A 523 2.61 -0.42 -9.60
C VAL A 523 3.59 -0.43 -8.42
N ALA A 524 4.88 -0.72 -8.66
CA ALA A 524 5.92 -0.63 -7.62
C ALA A 524 6.10 0.82 -7.11
N ALA A 525 5.97 1.82 -8.00
CA ALA A 525 6.02 3.23 -7.62
C ALA A 525 4.87 3.62 -6.67
N GLN A 526 3.65 3.12 -6.88
CA GLN A 526 2.52 3.35 -5.94
C GLN A 526 2.85 2.88 -4.51
N TYR A 527 3.64 1.82 -4.40
CA TYR A 527 4.11 1.24 -3.15
C TYR A 527 5.29 1.99 -2.52
N THR A 528 5.97 2.84 -3.28
CA THR A 528 7.27 3.45 -2.90
C THR A 528 7.29 4.97 -3.01
N THR A 529 6.17 5.60 -3.40
CA THR A 529 5.96 7.05 -3.28
C THR A 529 6.33 7.45 -1.86
N PRO A 530 7.24 8.42 -1.64
CA PRO A 530 7.84 8.64 -0.32
C PRO A 530 6.85 9.16 0.72
N ASP A 531 5.75 9.78 0.28
CA ASP A 531 4.76 10.43 1.15
C ASP A 531 3.34 9.91 0.88
N LEU A 532 2.48 10.01 1.89
CA LEU A 532 1.05 9.83 1.74
C LEU A 532 0.43 11.06 1.07
N ARG A 533 -0.45 10.85 0.08
CA ARG A 533 -1.07 11.90 -0.74
C ARG A 533 -2.51 11.54 -1.07
N SER A 534 -3.44 12.36 -0.62
CA SER A 534 -4.80 12.37 -1.17
C SER A 534 -4.84 13.16 -2.49
N PRO A 535 -5.87 13.02 -3.33
CA PRO A 535 -6.09 13.85 -4.52
C PRO A 535 -6.06 15.37 -4.26
N GLN A 536 -6.36 15.82 -3.04
CA GLN A 536 -6.34 17.23 -2.64
C GLN A 536 -4.92 17.75 -2.31
N HIS A 537 -3.92 16.86 -2.27
CA HIS A 537 -2.54 17.22 -1.91
C HIS A 537 -1.98 18.32 -2.81
N PRO A 538 -1.33 19.37 -2.25
CA PRO A 538 -0.89 20.56 -3.00
C PRO A 538 0.10 20.27 -4.14
N ALA A 539 0.89 19.20 -4.06
CA ALA A 539 1.78 18.76 -5.14
C ALA A 539 1.06 18.52 -6.49
N PHE A 540 -0.24 18.21 -6.50
CA PHE A 540 -0.99 18.00 -7.74
C PHE A 540 -1.43 19.32 -8.40
N ALA A 541 -1.62 20.37 -7.60
CA ALA A 541 -1.86 21.72 -8.13
C ALA A 541 -0.61 22.32 -8.81
N LEU A 542 0.58 21.78 -8.50
CA LEU A 542 1.88 22.24 -9.02
C LEU A 542 2.39 21.41 -10.23
N GLY A 543 1.53 20.61 -10.86
CA GLY A 543 1.83 19.90 -12.12
C GLY A 543 1.94 18.37 -12.02
N GLY A 544 1.77 17.78 -10.82
CA GLY A 544 1.61 16.34 -10.66
C GLY A 544 0.20 15.86 -11.01
N SER A 545 0.06 14.65 -11.58
CA SER A 545 -1.27 14.04 -11.78
C SER A 545 -1.81 13.47 -10.47
N SER A 546 -3.06 13.79 -10.13
CA SER A 546 -3.77 13.20 -8.98
C SER A 546 -3.97 11.68 -9.09
N ALA A 547 -3.76 11.09 -10.28
CA ALA A 547 -3.71 9.64 -10.45
C ALA A 547 -2.54 8.97 -9.70
N ALA A 548 -1.57 9.75 -9.22
CA ALA A 548 -0.47 9.27 -8.37
C ALA A 548 -0.80 9.36 -6.86
N ALA A 549 -2.02 9.78 -6.48
CA ALA A 549 -2.47 9.72 -5.09
C ALA A 549 -2.48 8.27 -4.59
N ASN A 550 -1.97 8.05 -3.39
CA ASN A 550 -1.98 6.75 -2.71
C ASN A 550 -2.98 6.72 -1.54
N LEU A 551 -3.78 7.76 -1.37
CA LEU A 551 -4.96 7.78 -0.51
C LEU A 551 -6.20 8.17 -1.32
N PRO A 552 -7.41 7.72 -0.95
CA PRO A 552 -8.64 8.27 -1.49
C PRO A 552 -8.81 9.76 -1.14
N ALA A 553 -9.76 10.42 -1.82
CA ALA A 553 -10.14 11.80 -1.50
C ALA A 553 -10.65 11.90 -0.07
N SER A 554 -10.15 12.93 0.63
CA SER A 554 -10.39 13.11 2.07
C SER A 554 -10.04 11.81 2.78
N GLY A 555 -8.77 11.45 2.81
CA GLY A 555 -8.35 10.16 3.38
C GLY A 555 -7.13 10.25 4.27
N GLY A 556 -6.73 11.48 4.62
CA GLY A 556 -5.60 11.74 5.49
C GLY A 556 -5.94 11.49 6.95
N PHE A 557 -5.35 12.25 7.86
CA PHE A 557 -5.62 12.05 9.28
C PHE A 557 -7.05 12.46 9.62
N GLU A 558 -7.73 11.65 10.42
CA GLU A 558 -9.05 11.96 11.02
C GLU A 558 -8.91 12.05 12.55
N GLY A 559 -8.05 11.23 13.15
CA GLY A 559 -7.80 11.24 14.59
C GLY A 559 -6.36 11.60 14.90
N LEU A 560 -6.13 12.58 15.76
CA LEU A 560 -4.78 12.96 16.19
C LEU A 560 -4.72 13.35 17.67
N ASN A 561 -3.71 12.85 18.37
CA ASN A 561 -3.38 13.34 19.71
C ASN A 561 -1.90 13.18 20.10
N VAL A 562 -1.51 13.93 21.13
CA VAL A 562 -0.21 13.77 21.80
C VAL A 562 -0.31 12.66 22.84
N THR A 563 0.76 11.87 22.99
CA THR A 563 0.85 10.82 24.02
C THR A 563 0.77 11.41 25.42
N PRO A 564 0.26 10.68 26.44
CA PRO A 564 0.18 11.20 27.81
C PRO A 564 1.52 11.65 28.41
N ASP A 565 2.65 11.12 27.94
CA ASP A 565 3.98 11.54 28.37
C ASP A 565 4.53 12.75 27.60
N GLY A 566 3.78 13.26 26.62
CA GLY A 566 4.10 14.45 25.85
C GLY A 566 5.23 14.28 24.83
N LYS A 567 5.65 13.04 24.52
CA LYS A 567 6.85 12.79 23.70
C LYS A 567 6.56 12.48 22.24
N ALA A 568 5.34 12.11 21.90
CA ALA A 568 4.98 11.72 20.54
C ALA A 568 3.56 12.15 20.19
N VAL A 569 3.30 12.21 18.90
CA VAL A 569 1.95 12.36 18.33
C VAL A 569 1.57 11.03 17.69
N TYR A 570 0.34 10.59 17.94
CA TYR A 570 -0.30 9.51 17.20
C TYR A 570 -1.37 10.09 16.29
N ALA A 571 -1.37 9.67 15.02
CA ALA A 571 -2.26 10.17 13.99
C ALA A 571 -2.81 8.98 13.17
N LEU A 572 -4.12 8.84 13.14
CA LEU A 572 -4.85 7.74 12.50
C LEU A 572 -5.49 8.25 11.21
N LEU A 573 -5.21 7.56 10.10
CA LEU A 573 -5.81 7.87 8.81
C LEU A 573 -7.30 7.48 8.79
N GLU A 574 -8.13 8.23 8.07
CA GLU A 574 -9.55 7.88 7.82
C GLU A 574 -9.66 6.67 6.88
N LYS A 575 -8.80 6.62 5.85
CA LYS A 575 -8.94 5.68 4.72
C LYS A 575 -7.71 4.80 4.50
N THR A 576 -7.95 3.64 3.88
CA THR A 576 -6.90 2.67 3.53
C THR A 576 -5.96 3.26 2.47
N VAL A 577 -4.66 3.23 2.74
CA VAL A 577 -3.62 3.60 1.77
C VAL A 577 -3.61 2.58 0.62
N THR A 578 -3.48 3.06 -0.61
CA THR A 578 -3.29 2.20 -1.79
C THR A 578 -2.07 1.33 -1.57
N GLY A 579 -2.26 0.01 -1.62
CA GLY A 579 -1.21 -0.93 -1.24
C GLY A 579 -1.21 -1.35 0.23
N ASP A 580 -2.22 -0.99 1.03
CA ASP A 580 -2.54 -1.67 2.31
C ASP A 580 -3.75 -2.61 2.16
N PRO A 581 -3.91 -3.62 3.06
CA PRO A 581 -5.10 -4.47 3.07
C PRO A 581 -6.39 -3.67 3.23
N ALA A 582 -7.43 -4.03 2.46
CA ALA A 582 -8.71 -3.34 2.49
C ALA A 582 -9.30 -3.27 3.91
N GLY A 583 -9.76 -2.08 4.31
CA GLY A 583 -10.33 -1.85 5.64
C GLY A 583 -9.29 -1.77 6.77
N GLN A 584 -8.00 -1.75 6.47
CA GLN A 584 -6.95 -1.50 7.46
C GLN A 584 -6.38 -0.09 7.30
N LEU A 585 -6.49 0.71 8.36
CA LEU A 585 -6.08 2.11 8.43
C LEU A 585 -4.72 2.20 9.14
N ARG A 586 -3.82 3.07 8.69
CA ARG A 586 -2.50 3.23 9.33
C ARG A 586 -2.61 4.13 10.55
N LEU A 587 -2.05 3.67 11.67
CA LEU A 587 -1.77 4.49 12.84
C LEU A 587 -0.30 4.93 12.78
N MET A 588 -0.07 6.20 12.49
CA MET A 588 1.25 6.81 12.38
C MET A 588 1.68 7.38 13.74
N ARG A 589 2.96 7.25 14.09
CA ARG A 589 3.56 7.85 15.29
C ARG A 589 4.68 8.79 14.86
N TYR A 590 4.61 10.05 15.30
CA TYR A 590 5.68 11.02 15.15
C TYR A 590 6.35 11.27 16.51
N ASP A 591 7.67 11.08 16.57
CA ASP A 591 8.45 11.40 17.76
C ASP A 591 8.76 12.91 17.79
N LEU A 592 8.31 13.63 18.82
CA LEU A 592 8.47 15.08 18.90
C LEU A 592 9.92 15.51 19.15
N GLY A 593 10.70 14.69 19.86
CA GLY A 593 12.10 14.96 20.16
C GLY A 593 13.02 14.59 19.01
N ALA A 594 12.90 13.37 18.50
CA ALA A 594 13.71 12.87 17.38
C ALA A 594 13.25 13.42 16.03
N ARG A 595 12.02 13.92 15.94
CA ARG A 595 11.41 14.49 14.72
C ARG A 595 11.29 13.47 13.58
N THR A 596 10.98 12.23 13.93
CA THR A 596 10.90 11.10 13.00
C THR A 596 9.54 10.42 13.04
N TRP A 597 9.05 10.03 11.87
CA TRP A 597 7.87 9.18 11.72
C TRP A 597 8.18 7.69 11.87
N THR A 598 7.21 6.95 12.39
CA THR A 598 7.17 5.49 12.45
C THR A 598 5.74 5.00 12.21
N LEU A 599 5.57 3.79 11.66
CA LEU A 599 4.26 3.13 11.60
C LEU A 599 4.03 2.40 12.93
N ALA A 600 3.08 2.87 13.75
CA ALA A 600 2.78 2.24 15.04
C ALA A 600 2.01 0.92 14.86
N GLY A 601 1.15 0.85 13.85
CA GLY A 601 0.39 -0.35 13.52
C GLY A 601 -0.75 -0.05 12.55
N ARG A 602 -1.64 -1.03 12.38
CA ARG A 602 -2.84 -0.88 11.56
C ARG A 602 -4.10 -1.10 12.39
N TYR A 603 -5.07 -0.22 12.25
CA TYR A 603 -6.41 -0.33 12.79
C TYR A 603 -7.30 -1.02 11.76
N ALA A 604 -7.83 -2.21 12.06
CA ALA A 604 -8.79 -2.87 11.18
C ALA A 604 -10.20 -2.35 11.46
N LEU A 605 -10.92 -1.87 10.45
CA LEU A 605 -12.36 -1.59 10.53
C LEU A 605 -13.14 -2.89 10.79
N GLU A 606 -14.16 -2.85 11.64
CA GLU A 606 -15.07 -3.98 11.80
C GLU A 606 -15.97 -4.12 10.57
N GLN A 607 -16.61 -5.29 10.43
CA GLN A 607 -17.66 -5.47 9.44
C GLN A 607 -18.80 -4.45 9.66
N GLY A 608 -19.01 -3.60 8.65
CA GLY A 608 -20.00 -2.52 8.68
C GLY A 608 -19.44 -1.15 9.08
N GLY A 609 -18.20 -1.08 9.57
CA GLY A 609 -17.46 0.18 9.71
C GLY A 609 -16.87 0.61 8.36
N GLU A 610 -16.89 1.92 8.09
CA GLU A 610 -16.41 2.50 6.83
C GLU A 610 -15.36 3.59 7.05
N ALA A 611 -15.38 4.24 8.23
CA ALA A 611 -14.48 5.33 8.59
C ALA A 611 -14.31 5.42 10.12
N ILE A 612 -13.31 6.17 10.55
CA ILE A 612 -13.19 6.61 11.95
C ILE A 612 -13.73 8.03 12.12
N GLY A 613 -13.77 8.55 13.35
CA GLY A 613 -14.19 9.93 13.60
C GLY A 613 -13.27 10.72 14.53
N ASP A 614 -12.57 10.07 15.47
CA ASP A 614 -11.56 10.73 16.33
C ASP A 614 -10.72 9.67 17.07
N LEU A 615 -9.58 10.09 17.64
CA LEU A 615 -8.63 9.32 18.42
C LEU A 615 -8.21 10.10 19.68
N THR A 616 -8.48 9.56 20.87
CA THR A 616 -8.08 10.20 22.15
C THR A 616 -7.32 9.24 23.09
N PRO A 617 -6.26 9.69 23.80
CA PRO A 617 -5.46 8.81 24.64
C PRO A 617 -6.21 8.40 25.92
N VAL A 618 -6.00 7.15 26.32
CA VAL A 618 -6.45 6.62 27.63
C VAL A 618 -5.26 6.45 28.56
N ASN A 619 -4.21 5.79 28.07
CA ASN A 619 -2.95 5.62 28.76
C ASN A 619 -1.78 5.46 27.78
N GLY A 620 -0.62 4.98 28.24
CA GLY A 620 0.59 4.89 27.42
C GLY A 620 0.50 3.94 26.21
N THR A 621 -0.47 3.02 26.17
CA THR A 621 -0.65 2.12 25.03
C THR A 621 -2.08 2.08 24.50
N GLN A 622 -3.06 2.54 25.27
CA GLN A 622 -4.47 2.44 24.93
C GLN A 622 -5.11 3.77 24.53
N TRP A 623 -6.00 3.70 23.55
CA TRP A 623 -6.64 4.84 22.90
C TRP A 623 -8.11 4.54 22.63
N LEU A 624 -8.97 5.54 22.73
CA LEU A 624 -10.35 5.44 22.26
C LEU A 624 -10.43 5.90 20.80
N VAL A 625 -11.16 5.14 19.99
CA VAL A 625 -11.41 5.42 18.57
C VAL A 625 -12.90 5.36 18.30
N ILE A 626 -13.45 6.41 17.69
CA ILE A 626 -14.80 6.37 17.12
C ILE A 626 -14.72 5.68 15.75
N GLU A 627 -15.63 4.74 15.49
CA GLU A 627 -15.78 4.06 14.20
C GLU A 627 -17.24 4.07 13.76
N ARG A 628 -17.48 4.35 12.47
CA ARG A 628 -18.81 4.62 11.91
C ARG A 628 -18.98 4.06 10.50
N ASP A 629 -20.23 3.81 10.10
CA ASP A 629 -20.62 3.80 8.68
C ASP A 629 -20.87 5.23 8.16
N ASN A 630 -20.99 5.41 6.84
CA ASN A 630 -21.34 6.71 6.23
C ASN A 630 -22.87 6.96 6.14
N LYS A 631 -23.68 6.22 6.90
CA LYS A 631 -25.14 6.36 6.91
C LYS A 631 -25.61 7.18 8.11
N GLN A 632 -26.81 7.72 7.99
CA GLN A 632 -27.43 8.58 9.01
C GLN A 632 -28.92 8.28 9.23
N GLY A 633 -29.46 8.83 10.31
CA GLY A 633 -30.87 8.71 10.67
C GLY A 633 -31.32 7.25 10.77
N ALA A 634 -32.39 6.89 10.06
CA ALA A 634 -32.93 5.54 10.09
C ALA A 634 -31.97 4.50 9.48
N GLU A 635 -31.15 4.89 8.51
CA GLU A 635 -30.24 4.01 7.77
C GLU A 635 -28.92 3.73 8.49
N ALA A 636 -28.59 4.53 9.52
CA ALA A 636 -27.40 4.32 10.35
C ALA A 636 -27.45 2.92 11.01
N ALA A 637 -26.45 2.10 10.69
CA ALA A 637 -26.36 0.71 11.14
C ALA A 637 -25.15 0.45 12.04
N PHE A 638 -24.12 1.29 11.96
CA PHE A 638 -22.88 1.11 12.71
C PHE A 638 -22.34 2.46 13.21
N LYS A 639 -22.28 2.65 14.54
CA LYS A 639 -21.62 3.78 15.23
C LYS A 639 -21.10 3.31 16.58
N ARG A 640 -19.78 3.22 16.77
CA ARG A 640 -19.19 2.54 17.94
C ARG A 640 -17.94 3.24 18.45
N LEU A 641 -17.65 2.99 19.71
CA LEU A 641 -16.42 3.43 20.38
C LEU A 641 -15.59 2.19 20.72
N TYR A 642 -14.34 2.15 20.29
CA TYR A 642 -13.40 1.06 20.56
C TYR A 642 -12.22 1.52 21.42
N LEU A 643 -11.75 0.64 22.30
CA LEU A 643 -10.47 0.76 22.99
C LEU A 643 -9.41 0.00 22.18
N LEU A 644 -8.55 0.75 21.51
CA LEU A 644 -7.39 0.26 20.76
C LEU A 644 -6.19 0.08 21.69
N ASP A 645 -5.46 -1.03 21.57
CA ASP A 645 -4.20 -1.27 22.29
C ASP A 645 -3.03 -1.36 21.31
N THR A 646 -2.14 -0.37 21.37
CA THR A 646 -0.97 -0.27 20.49
C THR A 646 0.15 -1.24 20.83
N ALA A 647 0.10 -1.89 22.01
CA ALA A 647 1.10 -2.88 22.42
C ALA A 647 0.73 -4.31 22.03
N VAL A 648 -0.50 -4.54 21.54
CA VAL A 648 -1.02 -5.89 21.28
C VAL A 648 -1.49 -6.00 19.82
N LYS A 649 -1.02 -7.05 19.14
CA LYS A 649 -1.41 -7.34 17.75
C LYS A 649 -2.23 -8.63 17.66
N ASN A 650 -3.16 -8.66 16.71
CA ASN A 650 -3.86 -9.86 16.26
C ASN A 650 -2.93 -10.72 15.37
N ALA A 651 -3.36 -11.94 15.04
CA ALA A 651 -2.59 -12.87 14.21
C ALA A 651 -2.29 -12.34 12.80
N ASP A 652 -3.14 -11.46 12.27
CA ASP A 652 -2.96 -10.78 10.99
C ASP A 652 -2.08 -9.52 11.07
N GLY A 653 -1.54 -9.21 12.26
CA GLY A 653 -0.67 -8.07 12.51
C GLY A 653 -1.39 -6.75 12.80
N THR A 654 -2.73 -6.71 12.76
CA THR A 654 -3.52 -5.53 13.13
C THR A 654 -3.50 -5.28 14.63
N LEU A 655 -3.69 -4.04 15.06
CA LEU A 655 -3.76 -3.69 16.47
C LEU A 655 -5.05 -4.24 17.08
N LYS A 656 -4.94 -4.79 18.29
CA LYS A 656 -6.09 -5.33 19.01
C LYS A 656 -6.99 -4.19 19.47
N LYS A 657 -8.29 -4.30 19.23
CA LYS A 657 -9.31 -3.39 19.76
C LYS A 657 -10.42 -4.12 20.50
N THR A 658 -11.07 -3.45 21.43
CA THR A 658 -12.20 -3.98 22.22
C THR A 658 -13.35 -2.99 22.18
N LEU A 659 -14.58 -3.47 21.97
CA LEU A 659 -15.77 -2.60 22.00
C LEU A 659 -15.93 -1.96 23.40
N VAL A 660 -16.24 -0.67 23.42
CA VAL A 660 -16.48 0.09 24.66
C VAL A 660 -17.92 0.56 24.74
N ALA A 661 -18.47 1.05 23.63
CA ALA A 661 -19.87 1.49 23.55
C ALA A 661 -20.42 1.36 22.13
N ASP A 662 -21.69 0.97 22.02
CA ASP A 662 -22.48 1.13 20.81
C ASP A 662 -23.30 2.43 20.88
N LEU A 663 -23.00 3.38 20.00
CA LEU A 663 -23.62 4.71 19.96
C LEU A 663 -25.03 4.69 19.34
N LEU A 664 -25.46 3.55 18.78
CA LEU A 664 -26.85 3.32 18.40
C LEU A 664 -27.67 2.63 19.51
N ALA A 665 -27.06 2.33 20.66
CA ALA A 665 -27.71 1.67 21.79
C ALA A 665 -27.38 2.34 23.15
N ILE A 666 -27.42 3.67 23.20
CA ILE A 666 -27.11 4.45 24.40
C ILE A 666 -28.27 4.35 25.38
N ARG A 667 -28.01 3.95 26.63
CA ARG A 667 -29.04 3.96 27.68
C ARG A 667 -29.32 5.40 28.12
N ASP A 668 -30.54 5.83 27.95
CA ASP A 668 -31.03 7.15 28.35
C ASP A 668 -32.37 7.02 29.09
N PRO A 669 -32.37 6.44 30.32
CA PRO A 669 -33.58 6.21 31.09
C PRO A 669 -34.27 7.51 31.53
N GLN A 670 -33.54 8.63 31.49
CA GLN A 670 -34.03 9.95 31.86
C GLN A 670 -34.48 10.76 30.63
N ASN A 671 -34.37 10.21 29.42
CA ASN A 671 -34.65 10.89 28.16
C ASN A 671 -33.94 12.26 28.06
N LEU A 672 -32.67 12.32 28.50
CA LEU A 672 -31.83 13.52 28.39
C LEU A 672 -31.64 13.89 26.92
N GLY A 673 -31.46 12.95 25.99
CA GLY A 673 -31.34 13.26 24.56
C GLY A 673 -32.64 13.76 23.92
N GLY A 674 -33.79 13.54 24.58
CA GLY A 674 -35.12 13.89 24.05
C GLY A 674 -35.63 12.97 22.94
N THR A 675 -34.83 12.02 22.48
CA THR A 675 -35.12 11.09 21.37
C THR A 675 -35.17 9.63 21.81
N ALA A 676 -35.09 9.35 23.12
CA ALA A 676 -35.04 7.98 23.62
C ALA A 676 -36.37 7.25 23.41
N VAL A 677 -36.30 6.03 22.87
CA VAL A 677 -37.43 5.11 22.75
C VAL A 677 -37.18 3.95 23.69
N ASN A 678 -38.11 3.70 24.62
CA ASN A 678 -37.97 2.69 25.67
C ASN A 678 -36.66 2.83 26.49
N GLY A 679 -36.23 4.07 26.74
CA GLY A 679 -35.01 4.37 27.49
C GLY A 679 -33.72 4.14 26.71
N VAL A 680 -33.77 3.97 25.39
CA VAL A 680 -32.61 3.85 24.51
C VAL A 680 -32.59 4.99 23.51
N MET A 681 -31.48 5.73 23.49
CA MET A 681 -31.17 6.77 22.52
C MET A 681 -30.23 6.22 21.43
N ARG A 682 -30.46 6.64 20.18
CA ARG A 682 -29.54 6.44 19.06
C ARG A 682 -28.78 7.73 18.78
N PHE A 683 -27.53 7.63 18.33
CA PHE A 683 -26.73 8.75 17.84
C PHE A 683 -26.33 8.54 16.36
N PRO A 684 -27.26 8.76 15.41
CA PRO A 684 -27.15 8.26 14.05
C PRO A 684 -26.62 9.32 13.07
N TYR A 685 -25.49 9.97 13.40
CA TYR A 685 -24.89 11.04 12.59
C TYR A 685 -23.67 10.53 11.80
N VAL A 686 -23.45 10.99 10.57
CA VAL A 686 -22.22 10.66 9.82
C VAL A 686 -20.99 11.28 10.48
N THR A 687 -21.14 12.40 11.14
CA THR A 687 -20.08 13.31 11.59
C THR A 687 -19.88 13.24 13.10
N ILE A 688 -19.75 12.03 13.65
CA ILE A 688 -19.39 11.83 15.05
C ILE A 688 -17.87 11.94 15.17
N GLU A 689 -17.38 13.14 15.42
CA GLU A 689 -15.97 13.50 15.16
C GLU A 689 -15.20 13.97 16.39
N ASN A 690 -15.75 13.72 17.58
CA ASN A 690 -15.07 14.12 18.80
C ASN A 690 -15.31 13.10 19.91
N VAL A 691 -14.22 12.65 20.53
CA VAL A 691 -14.24 11.96 21.81
C VAL A 691 -13.18 12.52 22.76
N LEU A 692 -13.58 12.80 24.00
CA LEU A 692 -12.66 13.22 25.06
C LEU A 692 -12.86 12.38 26.32
N VAL A 693 -11.79 11.80 26.86
CA VAL A 693 -11.81 11.16 28.17
C VAL A 693 -11.95 12.24 29.24
N LEU A 694 -13.08 12.24 29.97
CA LEU A 694 -13.33 13.21 31.04
C LEU A 694 -12.85 12.70 32.40
N ASP A 695 -13.04 11.40 32.65
CA ASP A 695 -12.53 10.69 33.81
C ASP A 695 -12.53 9.17 33.51
N ALA A 696 -12.20 8.33 34.49
CA ALA A 696 -12.07 6.89 34.29
C ALA A 696 -13.39 6.22 33.86
N SER A 697 -14.56 6.83 34.07
CA SER A 697 -15.85 6.25 33.73
C SER A 697 -16.67 7.10 32.78
N THR A 698 -16.23 8.31 32.43
CA THR A 698 -17.02 9.25 31.63
C THR A 698 -16.23 9.77 30.45
N VAL A 699 -16.85 9.74 29.27
CA VAL A 699 -16.33 10.36 28.04
C VAL A 699 -17.31 11.41 27.52
N LEU A 700 -16.80 12.43 26.85
CA LEU A 700 -17.57 13.36 26.04
C LEU A 700 -17.56 12.83 24.60
N VAL A 701 -18.73 12.72 23.96
CA VAL A 701 -18.87 12.43 22.53
C VAL A 701 -19.67 13.55 21.89
N VAL A 702 -19.22 14.05 20.73
CA VAL A 702 -19.87 15.19 20.05
C VAL A 702 -20.10 14.85 18.58
N ASN A 703 -21.26 15.22 18.02
CA ASN A 703 -21.40 15.31 16.56
C ASN A 703 -20.94 16.70 16.11
N ASP A 704 -20.11 16.73 15.08
CA ASP A 704 -20.11 17.87 14.20
C ASP A 704 -21.38 17.83 13.33
N ASN A 705 -22.01 18.97 13.09
CA ASN A 705 -23.23 19.01 12.28
C ASN A 705 -22.95 19.32 10.80
N ASN A 706 -21.68 19.30 10.38
CA ASN A 706 -21.18 19.50 9.02
C ASN A 706 -21.91 20.62 8.29
N PHE A 707 -21.76 21.83 8.83
CA PHE A 707 -22.64 22.95 8.52
C PHE A 707 -22.67 23.33 7.02
N PRO A 708 -23.85 23.60 6.42
CA PRO A 708 -25.20 23.62 7.01
C PRO A 708 -26.01 22.34 6.72
N ALA A 709 -25.44 21.15 6.95
CA ALA A 709 -26.07 19.88 6.59
C ALA A 709 -27.40 19.58 7.31
N THR A 710 -28.19 18.74 6.66
CA THR A 710 -29.40 18.10 7.19
C THR A 710 -29.26 16.59 7.09
N GLY A 711 -29.89 15.84 7.98
CA GLY A 711 -30.00 14.38 7.78
C GLY A 711 -30.27 13.54 9.01
N GLY A 712 -29.48 13.71 10.08
CA GLY A 712 -29.56 12.85 11.27
C GLY A 712 -30.93 12.85 11.94
N ARG A 713 -31.67 13.97 11.82
CA ARG A 713 -33.06 14.12 12.28
C ARG A 713 -34.10 14.24 11.15
N GLY A 714 -33.70 13.90 9.93
CA GLY A 714 -34.52 13.94 8.72
C GLY A 714 -34.06 14.99 7.71
N ALA A 715 -34.45 14.79 6.45
CA ALA A 715 -33.92 15.55 5.30
C ALA A 715 -34.18 17.08 5.33
N ALA A 716 -35.13 17.55 6.14
CA ALA A 716 -35.52 18.96 6.23
C ALA A 716 -35.07 19.66 7.52
N VAL A 717 -34.39 18.94 8.43
CA VAL A 717 -33.98 19.47 9.73
C VAL A 717 -32.48 19.65 9.74
N GLN A 718 -32.02 20.88 9.96
CA GLN A 718 -30.59 21.14 10.16
C GLN A 718 -30.14 20.45 11.44
N ASP A 719 -29.04 19.73 11.35
CA ASP A 719 -28.50 19.03 12.49
C ASP A 719 -27.85 20.03 13.46
N ARG A 720 -28.04 19.79 14.76
CA ARG A 720 -27.44 20.58 15.83
C ARG A 720 -26.17 19.86 16.24
N THR A 721 -25.16 20.63 16.65
CA THR A 721 -24.01 20.06 17.35
C THR A 721 -24.50 19.57 18.72
N GLU A 722 -24.37 18.28 18.99
CA GLU A 722 -24.85 17.63 20.22
C GLU A 722 -23.69 17.12 21.06
N PHE A 723 -23.72 17.40 22.37
CA PHE A 723 -22.67 17.04 23.33
C PHE A 723 -23.21 16.02 24.32
N LEU A 724 -22.65 14.81 24.31
CA LEU A 724 -23.10 13.69 25.12
C LEU A 724 -22.03 13.33 26.17
N TRP A 725 -22.41 13.36 27.45
CA TRP A 725 -21.60 12.79 28.53
C TRP A 725 -22.03 11.34 28.71
N LEU A 726 -21.16 10.43 28.30
CA LEU A 726 -21.43 9.00 28.33
C LEU A 726 -20.66 8.35 29.48
N LYS A 727 -21.40 7.79 30.43
CA LYS A 727 -20.85 6.91 31.46
C LYS A 727 -20.67 5.50 30.88
N LEU A 728 -19.45 5.01 30.91
CA LEU A 728 -19.07 3.68 30.44
C LEU A 728 -19.41 2.61 31.48
N ASP A 729 -19.74 1.41 31.02
CA ASP A 729 -20.02 0.25 31.89
C ASP A 729 -18.76 -0.25 32.60
N ALA A 730 -17.62 -0.20 31.92
CA ALA A 730 -16.32 -0.57 32.46
C ALA A 730 -15.44 0.68 32.58
N PRO A 731 -14.82 0.93 33.74
CA PRO A 731 -13.90 2.04 33.87
C PRO A 731 -12.61 1.80 33.07
N LEU A 732 -12.10 2.88 32.47
CA LEU A 732 -10.82 2.95 31.80
C LEU A 732 -9.67 3.03 32.82
N THR A 733 -8.52 2.46 32.45
CA THR A 733 -7.29 2.60 33.25
C THR A 733 -6.50 3.79 32.74
N LEU A 734 -6.61 4.94 33.42
CA LEU A 734 -6.04 6.20 32.94
C LEU A 734 -4.56 6.38 33.32
N ALA A 735 -3.76 6.91 32.39
CA ALA A 735 -2.43 7.43 32.73
C ALA A 735 -2.53 8.74 33.54
N PRO A 736 -1.49 9.12 34.30
CA PRO A 736 -1.44 10.43 34.94
C PRO A 736 -1.67 11.56 33.93
N GLY A 737 -2.53 12.53 34.29
CA GLY A 737 -2.84 13.68 33.44
C GLY A 737 -4.02 13.47 32.48
N VAL A 738 -4.35 12.24 32.09
CA VAL A 738 -5.52 11.95 31.26
C VAL A 738 -6.81 12.14 32.07
N GLY A 739 -7.82 12.78 31.47
CA GLY A 739 -9.11 13.05 32.13
C GLY A 739 -9.01 14.03 33.30
N ARG A 740 -8.04 14.95 33.27
CA ARG A 740 -7.95 16.03 34.27
C ARG A 740 -8.04 17.37 33.57
N ARG A 741 -8.93 18.22 34.10
CA ARG A 741 -9.13 19.60 33.68
C ARG A 741 -8.02 20.51 34.18
#